data_AF-A0A1Q7TTH3-F1
#
_entry.id   AF-A0A1Q7TTH3-F1
#
_cell.length_a   1.000
_cell.length_b   1.000
_cell.length_c   1.000
_cell.angle_alpha   90.00
_cell.angle_beta   90.00
_cell.angle_gamma   90.00
#
_symmetry.space_group_name_H-M   'P 1'
#
loop_
_entity.id
_entity.type
_entity.pdbx_description
1 polymer ?
#
loop_
_entity_poly.entity_id
_entity_poly.type
_entity_poly.pdbx_seq_one_letter_code
_entity_poly.pdbx_strand_id
1 'polypeptide(L)'
;MLVDAFGREVTDIRVSVTKRCNFGCIYCHDEGLGPILKPRMPHEDEMSVAEIERLLRVAREFGIRSVKFTGGEPLIRLDMEQIIDRSVRQLPDVSMTTNGSMLAKRAEGLRDAGLKRVNVSIDSLDPAAFRDIRKGELAPVLRGIQEALRVGLKPVKLNMVVFKQTLPHIPRMIEYISDGDGLKLQLIQFMPELVGQQDWMVDIDRLKKWLESRADKVLVREMHHRRIYLFNGAEVEVVDPVYNAEFCMNCHRIRVTHQGELKGCLNRNDDLIPTRGLDDDGLRDAFRRVVANRVPYYGAYVKEFPRRDPRTAVPIEFRTFTGWDQFTLWFAAASLPAAWLYGGYMTGAYGLPGAFALIFLVSTITFIPWALIGYIAADKGASSVSLLRPAFGLRGSKLPSLFYLFFGYGWAAVNVFIAAISMSFVFNLTLGWPDAFHTPAGFPINYYLIPSILLICFLQGFFATAGHRAIRYLNWVSTVALVALGAYASYIVLKDFDFAQLWAWRPARPLSFTFTAGALGTGFTYTLTFPLLLDLLIAYNWTWEFIGDFSRFARSKKAGTWGPFAGASLAQYWFFSVGALMTVAFLVTAPPGAVNFAAISDPSYKATLLGFGVGAYLIILFATISTNAGNIYASALGITNIATRWKVSMRRLLLLSAVIVVPLALLPLFETNFVFTYIFFLDFLGAIVVPLWTLTLVDYFLVKARRYSDDLFAQQGGHYWYRGGWNWPAVVTLLSGTALYWIIAFGFPTLRETISAALPTIAFVVVVYYFWGRSAWVKHLTALREARLVEASG
;
A
#
# COMPACT_ATOMS: atom_id res chain seq x y z
N MET A 1 -30.77 9.97 2.57
CA MET A 1 -30.06 8.81 3.12
C MET A 1 -28.61 9.17 3.40
N LEU A 2 -28.02 8.63 4.47
CA LEU A 2 -26.60 8.79 4.77
C LEU A 2 -25.77 7.66 4.17
N VAL A 3 -24.69 8.03 3.48
CA VAL A 3 -23.77 7.11 2.82
C VAL A 3 -22.35 7.52 3.18
N ASP A 4 -21.53 6.57 3.61
CA ASP A 4 -20.13 6.88 3.94
C ASP A 4 -19.21 6.90 2.71
N ALA A 5 -17.94 7.25 2.92
CA ALA A 5 -16.93 7.31 1.86
C ALA A 5 -16.66 5.96 1.15
N PHE A 6 -17.21 4.86 1.69
CA PHE A 6 -17.12 3.51 1.14
C PHE A 6 -18.44 3.08 0.48
N GLY A 7 -19.36 4.03 0.21
CA GLY A 7 -20.63 3.71 -0.44
C GLY A 7 -21.56 2.85 0.40
N ARG A 8 -21.31 2.73 1.72
CA ARG A 8 -22.18 1.95 2.61
C ARG A 8 -23.29 2.86 3.10
N GLU A 9 -24.52 2.47 2.81
CA GLU A 9 -25.70 3.14 3.34
C GLU A 9 -25.84 2.86 4.83
N VAL A 10 -26.28 3.85 5.60
CA VAL A 10 -26.57 3.69 7.03
C VAL A 10 -28.06 3.50 7.21
N THR A 11 -28.46 2.26 7.51
CA THR A 11 -29.87 1.86 7.68
C THR A 11 -30.22 1.48 9.12
N ASP A 12 -29.21 1.27 9.97
CA ASP A 12 -29.37 0.73 11.32
C ASP A 12 -28.61 1.56 12.35
N ILE A 13 -29.21 1.78 13.52
CA ILE A 13 -28.54 2.38 14.67
C ILE A 13 -28.53 1.44 15.87
N ARG A 14 -27.42 1.37 16.61
CA ARG A 14 -27.33 0.61 17.85
C ARG A 14 -27.05 1.54 19.01
N VAL A 15 -27.92 1.52 20.01
CA VAL A 15 -27.87 2.43 21.15
C VAL A 15 -27.53 1.63 22.41
N SER A 16 -26.37 1.90 22.99
CA SER A 16 -26.05 1.45 24.35
C SER A 16 -26.81 2.33 25.32
N VAL A 17 -27.73 1.78 26.13
CA VAL A 17 -28.59 2.57 27.02
C VAL A 17 -28.04 2.69 28.44
N THR A 18 -27.09 1.84 28.81
CA THR A 18 -26.50 1.80 30.16
C THR A 18 -25.15 1.08 30.14
N LYS A 19 -24.26 1.43 31.06
CA LYS A 19 -23.04 0.66 31.38
C LYS A 19 -23.22 -0.29 32.57
N ARG A 20 -24.38 -0.28 33.22
CA ARG A 20 -24.67 -1.14 34.38
C ARG A 20 -24.96 -2.54 33.89
N CYS A 21 -24.41 -3.55 34.55
CA CYS A 21 -24.70 -4.96 34.29
C CYS A 21 -24.68 -5.73 35.60
N ASN A 22 -25.55 -6.73 35.74
CA ASN A 22 -25.58 -7.65 36.88
C ASN A 22 -24.68 -8.89 36.66
N PHE A 23 -24.03 -9.01 35.50
CA PHE A 23 -23.05 -10.05 35.15
C PHE A 23 -21.66 -9.43 34.92
N GLY A 24 -20.61 -10.26 34.95
CA GLY A 24 -19.19 -9.86 34.86
C GLY A 24 -18.41 -10.69 33.85
N CYS A 25 -18.86 -10.67 32.59
CA CYS A 25 -18.41 -11.63 31.58
C CYS A 25 -16.93 -11.46 31.23
N ILE A 26 -16.18 -12.56 31.17
CA ILE A 26 -14.72 -12.55 30.99
C ILE A 26 -14.25 -11.97 29.64
N TYR A 27 -15.16 -11.88 28.66
CA TYR A 27 -14.91 -11.31 27.34
C TYR A 27 -15.58 -9.92 27.14
N CYS A 28 -16.14 -9.33 28.20
CA CYS A 28 -16.92 -8.10 28.09
C CYS A 28 -16.06 -6.93 27.61
N HIS A 29 -16.58 -6.15 26.66
CA HIS A 29 -15.93 -4.96 26.12
C HIS A 29 -16.85 -3.72 26.07
N ASP A 30 -18.04 -3.79 26.68
CA ASP A 30 -19.02 -2.69 26.79
C ASP A 30 -19.23 -1.90 25.48
N GLU A 31 -19.62 -2.61 24.40
CA GLU A 31 -19.78 -2.00 23.07
C GLU A 31 -18.54 -1.22 22.57
N GLY A 32 -17.36 -1.64 23.01
CA GLY A 32 -16.04 -1.14 22.58
C GLY A 32 -15.49 -0.03 23.48
N LEU A 33 -16.09 0.21 24.65
CA LEU A 33 -15.69 1.24 25.61
C LEU A 33 -14.82 0.70 26.76
N GLY A 34 -14.64 -0.63 26.84
CA GLY A 34 -13.84 -1.30 27.89
C GLY A 34 -14.68 -2.29 28.71
N PRO A 35 -14.10 -3.08 29.61
CA PRO A 35 -14.86 -4.06 30.38
C PRO A 35 -15.78 -3.41 31.43
N ILE A 36 -16.96 -4.00 31.64
CA ILE A 36 -17.81 -3.68 32.79
C ILE A 36 -17.27 -4.45 33.99
N LEU A 37 -16.39 -3.81 34.76
CA LEU A 37 -15.68 -4.48 35.86
C LEU A 37 -16.55 -4.70 37.09
N LYS A 38 -17.54 -3.83 37.36
CA LYS A 38 -18.47 -3.93 38.50
C LYS A 38 -19.81 -3.23 38.19
N PRO A 39 -20.94 -3.68 38.78
CA PRO A 39 -22.18 -2.91 38.80
C PRO A 39 -21.91 -1.51 39.39
N ARG A 40 -22.38 -0.47 38.72
CA ARG A 40 -22.29 0.92 39.19
C ARG A 40 -23.67 1.43 39.62
N MET A 41 -23.70 2.39 40.54
CA MET A 41 -24.91 3.17 40.83
C MET A 41 -25.42 3.86 39.54
N PRO A 42 -26.71 4.22 39.44
CA PRO A 42 -27.21 5.04 38.34
C PRO A 42 -26.28 6.23 38.14
N HIS A 43 -25.69 6.35 36.96
CA HIS A 43 -24.82 7.48 36.62
C HIS A 43 -25.70 8.61 36.11
N GLU A 44 -25.41 9.85 36.50
CA GLU A 44 -26.07 11.05 35.96
C GLU A 44 -25.89 11.17 34.43
N ASP A 45 -24.91 10.45 33.87
CA ASP A 45 -24.55 10.56 32.46
C ASP A 45 -25.30 9.57 31.53
N GLU A 46 -26.24 8.75 32.00
CA GLU A 46 -27.06 7.92 31.09
C GLU A 46 -28.06 8.78 30.30
N MET A 47 -28.26 8.50 29.01
CA MET A 47 -29.29 9.20 28.22
C MET A 47 -30.67 9.03 28.83
N SER A 48 -31.41 10.13 28.92
CA SER A 48 -32.83 10.14 29.26
C SER A 48 -33.69 9.59 28.11
N VAL A 49 -34.93 9.19 28.41
CA VAL A 49 -35.90 8.74 27.41
C VAL A 49 -36.10 9.79 26.31
N ALA A 50 -36.17 11.07 26.69
CA ALA A 50 -36.36 12.18 25.75
C ALA A 50 -35.16 12.39 24.81
N GLU A 51 -33.93 12.22 25.32
CA GLU A 51 -32.71 12.29 24.51
C GLU A 51 -32.66 11.15 23.49
N ILE A 52 -32.99 9.92 23.89
CA ILE A 52 -33.04 8.76 22.98
C ILE A 52 -34.11 8.98 21.90
N GLU A 53 -35.33 9.39 22.29
CA GLU A 53 -36.41 9.68 21.35
C GLU A 53 -36.00 10.73 20.32
N ARG A 54 -35.40 11.83 20.78
CA ARG A 54 -34.91 12.90 19.92
C ARG A 54 -33.85 12.40 18.93
N LEU A 55 -32.90 11.59 19.40
CA LEU A 55 -31.86 11.00 18.55
C LEU A 55 -32.46 10.11 17.46
N LEU A 56 -33.43 9.26 17.81
CA LEU A 56 -34.07 8.35 16.85
C LEU A 56 -34.98 9.10 15.86
N ARG A 57 -35.62 10.19 16.29
CA ARG A 57 -36.38 11.07 15.40
C ARG A 57 -35.49 11.64 14.31
N VAL A 58 -34.32 12.19 14.66
CA VAL A 58 -33.35 12.70 13.67
C VAL A 58 -32.77 11.57 12.81
N ALA A 59 -32.47 10.41 13.40
CA ALA A 59 -31.99 9.25 12.65
C ALA A 59 -32.96 8.83 11.52
N ARG A 60 -34.27 8.86 11.80
CA ARG A 60 -35.34 8.55 10.82
C ARG A 60 -35.28 9.45 9.59
N GLU A 61 -34.98 10.74 9.76
CA GLU A 61 -34.86 11.71 8.65
C GLU A 61 -33.78 11.29 7.63
N PHE A 62 -32.76 10.57 8.09
CA PHE A 62 -31.69 10.04 7.25
C PHE A 62 -32.00 8.67 6.63
N GLY A 63 -33.21 8.15 6.79
CA GLY A 63 -33.61 6.86 6.24
C GLY A 63 -33.12 5.65 7.04
N ILE A 64 -32.66 5.87 8.28
CA ILE A 64 -32.42 4.78 9.24
C ILE A 64 -33.78 4.19 9.62
N ARG A 65 -33.89 2.86 9.60
CA ARG A 65 -35.17 2.13 9.75
C ARG A 65 -35.21 1.23 10.98
N SER A 66 -34.06 0.90 11.56
CA SER A 66 -33.98 -0.01 12.68
C SER A 66 -33.15 0.56 13.84
N VAL A 67 -33.57 0.24 15.06
CA VAL A 67 -32.77 0.45 16.27
C VAL A 67 -32.61 -0.86 17.02
N LYS A 68 -31.38 -1.11 17.47
CA LYS A 68 -31.07 -2.18 18.42
C LYS A 68 -30.55 -1.61 19.73
N PHE A 69 -31.31 -1.80 20.80
CA PHE A 69 -30.89 -1.46 22.16
C PHE A 69 -29.96 -2.51 22.75
N THR A 70 -28.97 -2.06 23.49
CA THR A 70 -27.90 -2.87 24.08
C THR A 70 -27.25 -2.08 25.24
N GLY A 71 -26.11 -2.53 25.73
CA GLY A 71 -25.30 -1.88 26.76
C GLY A 71 -24.70 -2.94 27.67
N GLY A 72 -24.57 -2.62 28.95
CA GLY A 72 -24.36 -3.64 29.98
C GLY A 72 -25.53 -4.60 30.05
N GLU A 73 -26.54 -4.29 30.87
CA GLU A 73 -27.82 -4.96 30.89
C GLU A 73 -28.95 -3.93 30.79
N PRO A 74 -29.61 -3.79 29.62
CA PRO A 74 -30.69 -2.83 29.43
C PRO A 74 -31.82 -2.96 30.45
N LEU A 75 -32.15 -4.18 30.91
CA LEU A 75 -33.24 -4.40 31.85
C LEU A 75 -32.96 -3.93 33.28
N ILE A 76 -31.73 -3.49 33.59
CA ILE A 76 -31.45 -2.75 34.83
C ILE A 76 -32.14 -1.37 34.82
N ARG A 77 -32.42 -0.82 33.64
CA ARG A 77 -33.18 0.42 33.51
C ARG A 77 -34.66 0.16 33.78
N LEU A 78 -35.22 0.94 34.71
CA LEU A 78 -36.64 0.89 35.07
C LEU A 78 -37.52 1.56 34.01
N ASP A 79 -36.96 2.45 33.19
CA ASP A 79 -37.64 3.17 32.12
C ASP A 79 -37.52 2.49 30.75
N MET A 80 -37.05 1.23 30.69
CA MET A 80 -36.79 0.54 29.42
C MET A 80 -38.05 0.35 28.56
N GLU A 81 -39.20 -0.01 29.15
CA GLU A 81 -40.48 -0.10 28.44
C GLU A 81 -40.87 1.25 27.83
N GLN A 82 -40.63 2.35 28.55
CA GLN A 82 -40.88 3.69 28.04
C GLN A 82 -39.94 4.03 26.87
N ILE A 83 -38.67 3.63 26.94
CA ILE A 83 -37.71 3.78 25.83
C ILE A 83 -38.21 3.02 24.60
N ILE A 84 -38.65 1.77 24.75
CA ILE A 84 -39.18 0.96 23.64
C ILE A 84 -40.42 1.64 23.04
N ASP A 85 -41.39 1.99 23.87
CA ASP A 85 -42.66 2.60 23.47
C ASP A 85 -42.47 3.91 22.69
N ARG A 86 -41.53 4.77 23.11
CA ARG A 86 -41.22 5.99 22.33
C ARG A 86 -40.49 5.67 21.03
N SER A 87 -39.64 4.65 21.02
CA SER A 87 -38.81 4.29 19.87
C SER A 87 -39.60 3.66 18.73
N VAL A 88 -40.62 2.84 19.03
CA VAL A 88 -41.47 2.21 18.00
C VAL A 88 -42.31 3.24 17.23
N ARG A 89 -42.53 4.43 17.80
CA ARG A 89 -43.17 5.58 17.12
C ARG A 89 -42.22 6.27 16.14
N GLN A 90 -40.91 6.12 16.32
CA GLN A 90 -39.88 6.73 15.48
C GLN A 90 -39.40 5.78 14.37
N LEU A 91 -39.20 4.50 14.68
CA LEU A 91 -38.59 3.52 13.78
C LEU A 91 -39.42 2.23 13.68
N PRO A 92 -39.60 1.65 12.48
CA PRO A 92 -40.44 0.47 12.27
C PRO A 92 -39.88 -0.84 12.85
N ASP A 93 -38.56 -0.92 13.05
CA ASP A 93 -37.88 -2.12 13.55
C ASP A 93 -37.09 -1.85 14.83
N VAL A 94 -37.70 -2.20 15.98
CA VAL A 94 -37.09 -2.08 17.31
C VAL A 94 -36.76 -3.46 17.86
N SER A 95 -35.51 -3.64 18.29
CA SER A 95 -35.03 -4.88 18.92
C SER A 95 -34.08 -4.59 20.07
N MET A 96 -33.81 -5.59 20.92
CA MET A 96 -32.92 -5.44 22.07
C MET A 96 -31.99 -6.65 22.24
N THR A 97 -30.79 -6.42 22.74
CA THR A 97 -29.90 -7.46 23.27
C THR A 97 -29.87 -7.37 24.80
N THR A 98 -30.08 -8.49 25.50
CA THR A 98 -30.07 -8.62 26.96
C THR A 98 -29.29 -9.87 27.38
N ASN A 99 -28.82 -9.93 28.62
CA ASN A 99 -28.32 -11.14 29.26
C ASN A 99 -29.44 -12.11 29.67
N GLY A 100 -30.71 -11.69 29.59
CA GLY A 100 -31.90 -12.53 29.80
C GLY A 100 -32.31 -12.77 31.26
N SER A 101 -31.46 -12.42 32.23
CA SER A 101 -31.69 -12.75 33.65
C SER A 101 -32.94 -12.09 34.27
N MET A 102 -33.37 -10.95 33.73
CA MET A 102 -34.56 -10.21 34.17
C MET A 102 -35.74 -10.35 33.21
N LEU A 103 -35.54 -11.02 32.07
CA LEU A 103 -36.50 -11.05 30.98
C LEU A 103 -37.80 -11.73 31.39
N ALA A 104 -37.75 -12.77 32.23
CA ALA A 104 -38.92 -13.49 32.71
C ALA A 104 -39.97 -12.59 33.41
N LYS A 105 -39.54 -11.50 34.03
CA LYS A 105 -40.45 -10.56 34.72
C LYS A 105 -40.87 -9.37 33.85
N ARG A 106 -40.17 -9.13 32.74
CA ARG A 106 -40.25 -7.89 31.95
C ARG A 106 -40.73 -8.12 30.52
N ALA A 107 -40.72 -9.36 30.03
CA ALA A 107 -41.00 -9.67 28.63
C ALA A 107 -42.40 -9.25 28.16
N GLU A 108 -43.42 -9.42 29.00
CA GLU A 108 -44.78 -8.97 28.70
C GLU A 108 -44.87 -7.45 28.53
N GLY A 109 -44.39 -6.68 29.50
CA GLY A 109 -44.35 -5.22 29.40
C GLY A 109 -43.53 -4.70 28.22
N LEU A 110 -42.41 -5.36 27.88
CA LEU A 110 -41.62 -5.03 26.69
C LEU A 110 -42.38 -5.29 25.39
N ARG A 111 -43.11 -6.41 25.30
CA ARG A 111 -43.94 -6.73 24.13
C ARG A 111 -45.07 -5.73 24.00
N ASP A 112 -45.74 -5.40 25.10
CA ASP A 112 -46.86 -4.46 25.12
C ASP A 112 -46.40 -3.05 24.75
N ALA A 113 -45.17 -2.68 25.09
CA ALA A 113 -44.49 -1.46 24.59
C ALA A 113 -44.13 -1.51 23.10
N GLY A 114 -44.31 -2.64 22.42
CA GLY A 114 -44.09 -2.80 20.98
C GLY A 114 -42.76 -3.46 20.58
N LEU A 115 -41.98 -4.01 21.52
CA LEU A 115 -40.78 -4.77 21.19
C LEU A 115 -41.15 -6.03 20.41
N LYS A 116 -40.52 -6.26 19.26
CA LYS A 116 -40.84 -7.42 18.39
C LYS A 116 -39.99 -8.65 18.69
N ARG A 117 -38.71 -8.45 19.00
CA ARG A 117 -37.72 -9.54 19.15
C ARG A 117 -36.57 -9.18 20.07
N VAL A 118 -35.95 -10.21 20.63
CA VAL A 118 -34.80 -10.09 21.54
C VAL A 118 -33.64 -10.98 21.12
N ASN A 119 -32.44 -10.50 21.43
CA ASN A 119 -31.22 -11.30 21.45
C ASN A 119 -30.85 -11.56 22.92
N VAL A 120 -30.64 -12.82 23.30
CA VAL A 120 -30.24 -13.22 24.65
C VAL A 120 -28.79 -13.71 24.62
N SER A 121 -27.89 -13.07 25.36
CA SER A 121 -26.48 -13.50 25.46
C SER A 121 -26.32 -14.69 26.40
N ILE A 122 -26.02 -15.85 25.84
CA ILE A 122 -25.87 -17.14 26.53
C ILE A 122 -24.76 -17.97 25.86
N ASP A 123 -23.70 -18.28 26.61
CA ASP A 123 -22.49 -18.94 26.06
C ASP A 123 -22.35 -20.41 26.41
N SER A 124 -23.18 -20.92 27.31
CA SER A 124 -23.22 -22.33 27.68
C SER A 124 -24.56 -22.69 28.32
N LEU A 125 -25.01 -23.93 28.09
CA LEU A 125 -26.14 -24.55 28.78
C LEU A 125 -25.69 -25.37 30.01
N ASP A 126 -24.39 -25.38 30.29
CA ASP A 126 -23.83 -25.93 31.52
C ASP A 126 -23.78 -24.83 32.61
N PRO A 127 -24.41 -25.02 33.77
CA PRO A 127 -24.44 -24.01 34.83
C PRO A 127 -23.06 -23.60 35.35
N ALA A 128 -22.11 -24.53 35.46
CA ALA A 128 -20.77 -24.24 35.97
C ALA A 128 -19.97 -23.44 34.94
N ALA A 129 -19.95 -23.88 33.68
CA ALA A 129 -19.27 -23.15 32.61
C ALA A 129 -19.89 -21.76 32.37
N PHE A 130 -21.22 -21.65 32.46
CA PHE A 130 -21.92 -20.37 32.38
C PHE A 130 -21.49 -19.43 33.51
N ARG A 131 -21.43 -19.93 34.75
CA ARG A 131 -20.96 -19.14 35.90
C ARG A 131 -19.51 -18.71 35.71
N ASP A 132 -18.64 -19.58 35.18
CA ASP A 132 -17.24 -19.25 34.95
C ASP A 132 -17.04 -18.18 33.87
N ILE A 133 -17.80 -18.25 32.77
CA ILE A 133 -17.67 -17.33 31.63
C ILE A 133 -18.39 -16.00 31.89
N ARG A 134 -19.63 -16.05 32.40
CA ARG A 134 -20.51 -14.88 32.51
C ARG A 134 -20.55 -14.28 33.90
N LYS A 135 -20.09 -15.01 34.93
CA LYS A 135 -20.18 -14.63 36.34
C LYS A 135 -21.62 -14.34 36.76
N GLY A 136 -22.54 -15.23 36.35
CA GLY A 136 -23.98 -15.12 36.60
C GLY A 136 -24.65 -16.49 36.67
N GLU A 137 -25.96 -16.50 36.89
CA GLU A 137 -26.76 -17.73 37.00
C GLU A 137 -27.51 -18.04 35.70
N LEU A 138 -27.45 -19.29 35.26
CA LEU A 138 -28.09 -19.75 34.02
C LEU A 138 -29.62 -19.88 34.14
N ALA A 139 -30.12 -20.36 35.27
CA ALA A 139 -31.54 -20.67 35.44
C ALA A 139 -32.49 -19.47 35.21
N PRO A 140 -32.20 -18.25 35.72
CA PRO A 140 -32.99 -17.06 35.37
C PRO A 140 -33.01 -16.74 33.87
N VAL A 141 -31.89 -16.96 33.17
CA VAL A 141 -31.77 -16.71 31.73
C VAL A 141 -32.66 -17.66 30.93
N LEU A 142 -32.64 -18.96 31.27
CA LEU A 142 -33.50 -19.96 30.62
C LEU A 142 -34.99 -19.66 30.85
N ARG A 143 -35.39 -19.26 32.06
CA ARG A 143 -36.76 -18.79 32.32
C ARG A 143 -37.11 -17.57 31.48
N GLY A 144 -36.17 -16.63 31.33
CA GLY A 144 -36.34 -15.46 30.48
C GLY A 144 -36.53 -15.80 29.00
N ILE A 145 -35.78 -16.76 28.48
CA ILE A 145 -35.93 -17.26 27.10
C ILE A 145 -37.32 -17.87 26.90
N GLN A 146 -37.75 -18.74 27.81
CA GLN A 146 -39.08 -19.37 27.75
C GLN A 146 -40.20 -18.33 27.80
N GLU A 147 -40.09 -17.36 28.70
CA GLU A 147 -41.09 -16.30 28.79
C GLU A 147 -41.13 -15.44 27.53
N ALA A 148 -39.98 -15.07 26.97
CA ALA A 148 -39.91 -14.32 25.71
C ALA A 148 -40.58 -15.07 24.54
N LEU A 149 -40.42 -16.40 24.48
CA LEU A 149 -41.13 -17.24 23.51
C LEU A 149 -42.63 -17.29 23.78
N ARG A 150 -43.04 -17.47 25.05
CA ARG A 150 -44.44 -17.50 25.49
C ARG A 150 -45.17 -16.21 25.12
N VAL A 151 -44.53 -15.07 25.35
CA VAL A 151 -45.12 -13.78 25.01
C VAL A 151 -45.05 -13.47 23.51
N GLY A 152 -44.24 -14.18 22.73
CA GLY A 152 -44.17 -13.98 21.28
C GLY A 152 -43.15 -12.93 20.84
N LEU A 153 -42.10 -12.68 21.63
CA LEU A 153 -40.91 -11.93 21.21
C LEU A 153 -40.05 -12.75 20.23
N LYS A 154 -40.65 -13.17 19.11
CA LYS A 154 -40.06 -14.10 18.13
C LYS A 154 -39.44 -13.35 16.93
N PRO A 155 -38.28 -13.80 16.42
CA PRO A 155 -37.44 -14.88 16.96
C PRO A 155 -36.64 -14.43 18.19
N VAL A 156 -36.39 -15.35 19.13
CA VAL A 156 -35.45 -15.17 20.23
C VAL A 156 -34.07 -15.67 19.77
N LYS A 157 -33.11 -14.74 19.65
CA LYS A 157 -31.76 -15.05 19.16
C LYS A 157 -30.79 -15.28 20.31
N LEU A 158 -30.26 -16.49 20.45
CA LEU A 158 -29.23 -16.83 21.42
C LEU A 158 -27.87 -16.37 20.87
N ASN A 159 -27.22 -15.42 21.53
CA ASN A 159 -25.88 -14.92 21.15
C ASN A 159 -24.82 -15.63 21.99
N MET A 160 -23.90 -16.32 21.32
CA MET A 160 -22.78 -17.03 21.93
C MET A 160 -21.46 -16.52 21.34
N VAL A 161 -20.55 -16.01 22.17
CA VAL A 161 -19.21 -15.61 21.73
C VAL A 161 -18.33 -16.84 21.63
N VAL A 162 -17.69 -17.04 20.48
CA VAL A 162 -16.90 -18.24 20.18
C VAL A 162 -15.42 -17.99 20.47
N PHE A 163 -14.93 -18.64 21.50
CA PHE A 163 -13.52 -18.70 21.92
C PHE A 163 -13.23 -20.07 22.56
N LYS A 164 -11.99 -20.35 22.95
CA LYS A 164 -11.56 -21.70 23.39
C LYS A 164 -12.50 -22.35 24.42
N GLN A 165 -12.96 -21.60 25.41
CA GLN A 165 -13.80 -22.11 26.51
C GLN A 165 -15.26 -22.36 26.08
N THR A 166 -15.77 -21.66 25.06
CA THR A 166 -17.15 -21.82 24.58
C THR A 166 -17.27 -22.80 23.43
N LEU A 167 -16.21 -23.01 22.65
CA LEU A 167 -16.18 -23.91 21.50
C LEU A 167 -16.76 -25.31 21.78
N PRO A 168 -16.46 -25.99 22.92
CA PRO A 168 -17.02 -27.32 23.22
C PRO A 168 -18.54 -27.33 23.45
N HIS A 169 -19.15 -26.18 23.75
CA HIS A 169 -20.58 -26.09 24.07
C HIS A 169 -21.47 -25.85 22.84
N ILE A 170 -20.89 -25.60 21.67
CA ILE A 170 -21.64 -25.32 20.43
C ILE A 170 -22.62 -26.45 20.06
N PRO A 171 -22.23 -27.75 20.04
CA PRO A 171 -23.13 -28.82 19.63
C PRO A 171 -24.42 -28.87 20.46
N ARG A 172 -24.30 -28.81 21.78
CA ARG A 172 -25.44 -28.80 22.71
C ARG A 172 -26.35 -27.58 22.51
N MET A 173 -25.77 -26.43 22.15
CA MET A 173 -26.53 -25.23 21.84
C MET A 173 -27.34 -25.39 20.53
N ILE A 174 -26.78 -26.07 19.53
CA ILE A 174 -27.46 -26.40 18.27
C ILE A 174 -28.62 -27.37 18.52
N GLU A 175 -28.41 -28.40 19.34
CA GLU A 175 -29.46 -29.33 19.76
C GLU A 175 -30.61 -28.57 20.45
N TYR A 176 -30.29 -27.71 21.41
CA TYR A 176 -31.29 -26.94 22.16
C TYR A 176 -32.17 -26.03 21.28
N ILE A 177 -31.60 -25.39 20.25
CA ILE A 177 -32.41 -24.57 19.33
C ILE A 177 -33.18 -25.40 18.30
N SER A 178 -32.73 -26.63 18.02
CA SER A 178 -33.44 -27.57 17.14
C SER A 178 -34.75 -28.05 17.76
N ASP A 179 -34.79 -28.16 19.09
CA ASP A 179 -35.97 -28.61 19.83
C ASP A 179 -37.00 -27.49 20.08
N GLY A 180 -36.63 -26.21 19.87
CA GLY A 180 -37.42 -25.06 20.28
C GLY A 180 -37.89 -24.16 19.14
N ASP A 181 -39.20 -24.11 18.88
CA ASP A 181 -39.78 -23.18 17.91
C ASP A 181 -39.53 -21.70 18.29
N GLY A 182 -39.09 -20.91 17.31
CA GLY A 182 -38.79 -19.49 17.47
C GLY A 182 -37.39 -19.16 18.00
N LEU A 183 -36.54 -20.16 18.25
CA LEU A 183 -35.14 -19.96 18.62
C LEU A 183 -34.21 -19.88 17.40
N LYS A 184 -33.15 -19.07 17.52
CA LYS A 184 -32.04 -19.01 16.55
C LYS A 184 -30.73 -18.85 17.30
N LEU A 185 -29.63 -19.42 16.80
CA LEU A 185 -28.31 -19.27 17.40
C LEU A 185 -27.46 -18.31 16.57
N GLN A 186 -26.78 -17.37 17.22
CA GLN A 186 -25.75 -16.52 16.63
C GLN A 186 -24.40 -16.83 17.28
N LEU A 187 -23.50 -17.42 16.49
CA LEU A 187 -22.11 -17.67 16.86
C LEU A 187 -21.28 -16.44 16.51
N ILE A 188 -20.85 -15.68 17.51
CA ILE A 188 -20.14 -14.42 17.34
C ILE A 188 -18.64 -14.67 17.53
N GLN A 189 -17.84 -14.40 16.52
CA GLN A 189 -16.38 -14.55 16.61
C GLN A 189 -15.81 -13.61 17.69
N PHE A 190 -14.99 -14.18 18.57
CA PHE A 190 -14.27 -13.44 19.59
C PHE A 190 -13.29 -12.43 18.98
N MET A 191 -13.26 -11.21 19.54
CA MET A 191 -12.39 -10.12 19.09
C MET A 191 -11.28 -9.85 20.12
N PRO A 192 -10.07 -10.40 19.94
CA PRO A 192 -9.00 -10.26 20.93
C PRO A 192 -8.52 -8.81 21.11
N GLU A 193 -8.71 -7.94 20.13
CA GLU A 193 -8.33 -6.52 20.15
C GLU A 193 -9.14 -5.72 21.18
N LEU A 194 -10.37 -6.15 21.48
CA LEU A 194 -11.24 -5.50 22.47
C LEU A 194 -11.03 -6.04 23.89
N VAL A 195 -10.50 -7.26 24.01
CA VAL A 195 -10.43 -8.01 25.28
C VAL A 195 -9.00 -8.16 25.80
N GLY A 196 -7.99 -8.07 24.92
CA GLY A 196 -6.58 -8.22 25.26
C GLY A 196 -6.12 -9.67 25.47
N GLN A 197 -6.86 -10.67 24.96
CA GLN A 197 -6.60 -12.10 25.17
C GLN A 197 -6.47 -12.84 23.83
N GLN A 198 -5.33 -12.67 23.15
CA GLN A 198 -5.08 -13.29 21.83
C GLN A 198 -5.20 -14.82 21.85
N ASP A 199 -4.75 -15.45 22.94
CA ASP A 199 -4.72 -16.91 23.07
C ASP A 199 -6.10 -17.55 23.15
N TRP A 200 -7.18 -16.79 23.33
CA TRP A 200 -8.54 -17.34 23.38
C TRP A 200 -9.17 -17.50 22.00
N MET A 201 -8.58 -16.87 20.97
CA MET A 201 -9.07 -16.91 19.60
C MET A 201 -9.12 -18.35 19.06
N VAL A 202 -10.16 -18.65 18.29
CA VAL A 202 -10.34 -19.94 17.60
C VAL A 202 -10.32 -19.74 16.08
N ASP A 203 -9.96 -20.78 15.36
CA ASP A 203 -10.07 -20.81 13.89
C ASP A 203 -11.55 -20.86 13.49
N ILE A 204 -12.08 -19.70 13.08
CA ILE A 204 -13.49 -19.56 12.70
C ILE A 204 -13.80 -20.32 11.40
N ASP A 205 -12.85 -20.47 10.50
CA ASP A 205 -13.07 -21.14 9.22
C ASP A 205 -13.14 -22.67 9.42
N ARG A 206 -12.37 -23.20 10.37
CA ARG A 206 -12.54 -24.59 10.83
C ARG A 206 -13.94 -24.82 11.41
N LEU A 207 -14.46 -23.90 12.20
CA LEU A 207 -15.83 -23.98 12.72
C LEU A 207 -16.88 -23.92 11.60
N LYS A 208 -16.73 -23.00 10.64
CA LYS A 208 -17.63 -22.90 9.48
C LYS A 208 -17.67 -24.19 8.67
N LYS A 209 -16.51 -24.83 8.43
CA LYS A 209 -16.43 -26.14 7.74
C LYS A 209 -17.10 -27.25 8.55
N TRP A 210 -16.93 -27.24 9.87
CA TRP A 210 -17.58 -28.21 10.76
C TRP A 210 -19.10 -28.07 10.79
N LEU A 211 -19.62 -26.83 10.73
CA LEU A 211 -21.05 -26.55 10.59
C LEU A 211 -21.56 -26.98 9.20
N GLU A 212 -20.83 -26.62 8.15
CA GLU A 212 -21.16 -26.95 6.75
C GLU A 212 -21.26 -28.46 6.53
N SER A 213 -20.39 -29.26 7.15
CA SER A 213 -20.40 -30.72 7.02
C SER A 213 -21.56 -31.41 7.76
N ARG A 214 -22.35 -30.67 8.56
CA ARG A 214 -23.44 -31.22 9.38
C ARG A 214 -24.79 -30.55 9.12
N ALA A 215 -24.80 -29.37 8.50
CA ALA A 215 -26.01 -28.64 8.20
C ALA A 215 -26.74 -29.29 7.02
N ASP A 216 -28.07 -29.30 7.08
CA ASP A 216 -28.92 -29.78 5.98
C ASP A 216 -28.82 -28.86 4.77
N LYS A 217 -28.64 -27.55 5.04
CA LYS A 217 -28.56 -26.50 4.02
C LYS A 217 -27.80 -25.30 4.54
N VAL A 218 -27.10 -24.61 3.63
CA VAL A 218 -26.43 -23.34 3.89
C VAL A 218 -27.10 -22.22 3.08
N LEU A 219 -27.44 -21.12 3.74
CA LEU A 219 -27.97 -19.90 3.14
C LEU A 219 -26.99 -18.73 3.38
N VAL A 220 -27.09 -17.67 2.58
CA VAL A 220 -26.28 -16.45 2.74
C VAL A 220 -27.22 -15.24 2.85
N ARG A 221 -27.03 -14.39 3.88
CA ARG A 221 -27.79 -13.14 4.05
C ARG A 221 -27.14 -11.98 3.32
N GLU A 222 -27.97 -11.06 2.86
CA GLU A 222 -27.52 -9.79 2.27
C GLU A 222 -26.69 -8.96 3.26
N MET A 223 -27.13 -8.75 4.51
CA MET A 223 -26.34 -7.98 5.49
C MET A 223 -25.11 -8.75 6.00
N HIS A 224 -23.92 -8.16 5.82
CA HIS A 224 -22.60 -8.71 6.16
C HIS A 224 -22.22 -10.01 5.44
N HIS A 225 -22.96 -10.47 4.43
CA HIS A 225 -22.73 -11.75 3.72
C HIS A 225 -22.61 -12.96 4.67
N ARG A 226 -23.39 -12.94 5.76
CA ARG A 226 -23.32 -13.96 6.80
C ARG A 226 -23.92 -15.27 6.32
N ARG A 227 -23.23 -16.37 6.66
CA ARG A 227 -23.72 -17.74 6.43
C ARG A 227 -24.70 -18.14 7.53
N ILE A 228 -25.83 -18.70 7.11
CA ILE A 228 -26.81 -19.36 7.97
C ILE A 228 -26.73 -20.85 7.65
N TYR A 229 -26.59 -21.66 8.69
CA TYR A 229 -26.58 -23.12 8.63
C TYR A 229 -27.90 -23.61 9.20
N LEU A 230 -28.63 -24.42 8.44
CA LEU A 230 -29.88 -25.03 8.88
C LEU A 230 -29.62 -26.42 9.46
N PHE A 231 -30.17 -26.66 10.65
CA PHE A 231 -30.16 -27.95 11.35
C PHE A 231 -31.60 -28.31 11.73
N ASN A 232 -32.21 -29.25 11.03
CA ASN A 232 -33.61 -29.66 11.21
C ASN A 232 -34.59 -28.47 11.27
N GLY A 233 -34.34 -27.43 10.45
CA GLY A 233 -35.13 -26.18 10.43
C GLY A 233 -34.65 -25.08 11.39
N ALA A 234 -33.75 -25.37 12.31
CA ALA A 234 -33.16 -24.38 13.21
C ALA A 234 -32.01 -23.61 12.55
N GLU A 235 -31.97 -22.29 12.77
CA GLU A 235 -30.99 -21.39 12.14
C GLU A 235 -29.79 -21.11 13.05
N VAL A 236 -28.60 -21.48 12.59
CA VAL A 236 -27.32 -21.10 13.18
C VAL A 236 -26.63 -20.07 12.28
N GLU A 237 -26.47 -18.84 12.75
CA GLU A 237 -25.84 -17.73 12.02
C GLU A 237 -24.44 -17.46 12.57
N VAL A 238 -23.43 -17.41 11.70
CA VAL A 238 -22.05 -17.03 12.09
C VAL A 238 -21.86 -15.52 11.87
N VAL A 239 -21.33 -14.84 12.88
CA VAL A 239 -20.99 -13.41 12.88
C VAL A 239 -19.49 -13.27 13.08
N ASP A 240 -18.73 -13.19 11.99
CA ASP A 240 -17.26 -13.27 11.96
C ASP A 240 -16.60 -11.99 11.43
N PRO A 241 -16.58 -10.90 12.20
CA PRO A 241 -16.02 -9.63 11.75
C PRO A 241 -14.48 -9.61 11.70
N VAL A 242 -13.79 -10.47 12.47
CA VAL A 242 -12.33 -10.36 12.69
C VAL A 242 -11.58 -10.81 11.45
N TYR A 243 -10.73 -9.92 10.94
CA TYR A 243 -10.04 -10.07 9.65
C TYR A 243 -10.98 -10.27 8.45
N ASN A 244 -12.28 -9.96 8.60
CA ASN A 244 -13.28 -10.09 7.55
C ASN A 244 -13.61 -8.73 6.92
N ALA A 245 -12.91 -8.49 5.82
CA ALA A 245 -13.10 -7.34 4.95
C ALA A 245 -14.52 -7.18 4.42
N GLU A 246 -15.11 -8.26 3.95
CA GLU A 246 -16.43 -8.29 3.31
C GLU A 246 -17.52 -7.93 4.31
N PHE A 247 -17.43 -8.48 5.54
CA PHE A 247 -18.26 -8.09 6.66
C PHE A 247 -18.22 -6.58 6.91
N CYS A 248 -17.02 -5.99 6.98
CA CYS A 248 -16.86 -4.57 7.26
C CYS A 248 -17.37 -3.69 6.11
N MET A 249 -17.16 -4.11 4.85
CA MET A 249 -17.62 -3.40 3.66
C MET A 249 -19.13 -3.42 3.47
N ASN A 250 -19.81 -4.37 4.09
CA ASN A 250 -21.24 -4.51 4.01
C ASN A 250 -21.93 -4.18 5.35
N CYS A 251 -21.29 -3.33 6.15
CA CYS A 251 -21.82 -2.89 7.43
C CYS A 251 -22.64 -1.61 7.25
N HIS A 252 -23.91 -1.64 7.66
CA HIS A 252 -24.86 -0.51 7.53
C HIS A 252 -25.19 0.19 8.85
N ARG A 253 -24.37 -0.06 9.88
CA ARG A 253 -24.65 0.34 11.26
C ARG A 253 -23.75 1.46 11.77
N ILE A 254 -24.37 2.42 12.47
CA ILE A 254 -23.71 3.36 13.39
C ILE A 254 -24.13 3.09 14.84
N ARG A 255 -23.39 3.66 15.80
CA ARG A 255 -23.53 3.34 17.22
C ARG A 255 -23.67 4.61 18.06
N VAL A 256 -24.35 4.48 19.19
CA VAL A 256 -24.49 5.52 20.21
C VAL A 256 -24.05 4.96 21.56
N THR A 257 -23.20 5.69 22.27
CA THR A 257 -22.81 5.36 23.65
C THR A 257 -23.95 5.71 24.62
N HIS A 258 -23.95 5.11 25.81
CA HIS A 258 -24.87 5.49 26.91
C HIS A 258 -24.88 6.99 27.28
N GLN A 259 -23.82 7.73 26.94
CA GLN A 259 -23.67 9.17 27.17
C GLN A 259 -24.20 10.04 26.02
N GLY A 260 -24.68 9.41 24.93
CA GLY A 260 -25.16 10.14 23.75
C GLY A 260 -24.04 10.55 22.81
N GLU A 261 -22.95 9.78 22.69
CA GLU A 261 -21.93 10.04 21.69
C GLU A 261 -22.12 9.12 20.48
N LEU A 262 -22.10 9.70 19.28
CA LEU A 262 -22.14 8.95 18.03
C LEU A 262 -20.76 8.36 17.71
N LYS A 263 -20.76 7.12 17.22
CA LYS A 263 -19.54 6.36 16.86
C LYS A 263 -19.74 5.55 15.58
N GLY A 264 -18.78 5.58 14.66
CA GLY A 264 -18.91 4.97 13.33
C GLY A 264 -18.66 3.46 13.29
N CYS A 265 -17.78 2.95 14.16
CA CYS A 265 -17.38 1.54 14.20
C CYS A 265 -17.42 0.98 15.63
N LEU A 266 -17.50 -0.34 15.85
CA LEU A 266 -17.37 -0.90 17.21
C LEU A 266 -15.97 -0.69 17.79
N ASN A 267 -14.94 -0.84 16.96
CA ASN A 267 -13.54 -1.01 17.39
C ASN A 267 -12.75 0.29 17.40
N ARG A 268 -13.41 1.45 17.27
CA ARG A 268 -12.77 2.78 17.20
C ARG A 268 -13.31 3.68 18.29
N ASN A 269 -12.48 4.42 19.00
CA ASN A 269 -12.93 5.43 19.98
C ASN A 269 -12.40 6.82 19.66
N ASP A 270 -11.66 6.96 18.56
CA ASP A 270 -11.11 8.20 18.06
C ASP A 270 -12.12 9.04 17.26
N ASP A 271 -13.33 8.50 17.01
CA ASP A 271 -14.38 9.09 16.19
C ASP A 271 -15.67 9.40 16.97
N LEU A 272 -15.58 9.53 18.31
CA LEU A 272 -16.71 9.88 19.16
C LEU A 272 -17.16 11.33 18.92
N ILE A 273 -18.46 11.52 18.69
CA ILE A 273 -19.08 12.84 18.53
C ILE A 273 -20.19 13.02 19.57
N PRO A 274 -19.99 13.88 20.58
CA PRO A 274 -21.02 14.19 21.57
C PRO A 274 -22.27 14.80 20.93
N THR A 275 -23.46 14.38 21.35
CA THR A 275 -24.73 14.94 20.86
C THR A 275 -25.51 15.76 21.88
N ARG A 276 -25.15 15.65 23.17
CA ARG A 276 -25.79 16.42 24.24
C ARG A 276 -25.48 17.90 24.12
N GLY A 277 -26.48 18.72 24.41
CA GLY A 277 -26.39 20.18 24.28
C GLY A 277 -26.51 20.70 22.84
N LEU A 278 -26.51 19.84 21.82
CA LEU A 278 -26.77 20.24 20.45
C LEU A 278 -28.27 20.48 20.21
N ASP A 279 -28.60 21.43 19.35
CA ASP A 279 -29.92 21.58 18.74
C ASP A 279 -30.13 20.55 17.62
N ASP A 280 -31.30 20.55 16.97
CA ASP A 280 -31.63 19.50 15.98
C ASP A 280 -30.72 19.61 14.74
N ASP A 281 -30.26 20.80 14.38
CA ASP A 281 -29.32 21.00 13.27
C ASP A 281 -27.90 20.57 13.61
N GLY A 282 -27.43 20.86 14.83
CA GLY A 282 -26.17 20.32 15.35
C GLY A 282 -26.18 18.79 15.43
N LEU A 283 -27.31 18.19 15.82
CA LEU A 283 -27.48 16.74 15.82
C LEU A 283 -27.42 16.17 14.39
N ARG A 284 -28.09 16.81 13.41
CA ARG A 284 -27.98 16.43 12.00
C ARG A 284 -26.53 16.51 11.50
N ASP A 285 -25.79 17.55 11.87
CA ASP A 285 -24.37 17.67 11.54
C ASP A 285 -23.54 16.55 12.17
N ALA A 286 -23.77 16.22 13.44
CA ALA A 286 -23.11 15.12 14.13
C ALA A 286 -23.33 13.78 13.40
N PHE A 287 -24.55 13.50 12.93
CA PHE A 287 -24.85 12.34 12.09
C PHE A 287 -24.09 12.36 10.76
N ARG A 288 -24.02 13.50 10.07
CA ARG A 288 -23.23 13.62 8.82
C ARG A 288 -21.74 13.37 9.07
N ARG A 289 -21.20 13.95 10.15
CA ARG A 289 -19.78 13.83 10.53
C ARG A 289 -19.40 12.41 10.93
N VAL A 290 -20.19 11.73 11.76
CA VAL A 290 -19.87 10.36 12.18
C VAL A 290 -19.88 9.40 10.98
N VAL A 291 -20.81 9.60 10.04
CA VAL A 291 -20.88 8.79 8.81
C VAL A 291 -19.73 9.13 7.86
N ALA A 292 -19.37 10.40 7.71
CA ALA A 292 -18.22 10.81 6.89
C ALA A 292 -16.90 10.22 7.38
N ASN A 293 -16.73 10.12 8.71
CA ASN A 293 -15.52 9.57 9.35
C ASN A 293 -15.53 8.04 9.48
N ARG A 294 -16.60 7.38 9.06
CA ARG A 294 -16.78 5.94 9.26
C ARG A 294 -15.86 5.13 8.36
N VAL A 295 -14.98 4.33 8.96
CA VAL A 295 -14.05 3.46 8.24
C VAL A 295 -14.24 1.96 8.58
N PRO A 296 -14.11 1.04 7.61
CA PRO A 296 -14.00 -0.40 7.85
C PRO A 296 -12.79 -0.73 8.76
N TYR A 297 -13.01 -1.34 9.94
CA TYR A 297 -11.92 -1.64 10.88
C TYR A 297 -11.01 -2.77 10.39
N TYR A 298 -11.54 -3.99 10.23
CA TYR A 298 -10.80 -5.09 9.59
C TYR A 298 -10.71 -4.91 8.07
N GLY A 299 -11.36 -3.87 7.54
CA GLY A 299 -11.12 -3.39 6.19
C GLY A 299 -9.86 -2.54 6.02
N ALA A 300 -9.03 -2.46 7.06
CA ALA A 300 -7.57 -2.35 6.91
C ALA A 300 -6.99 -3.31 5.86
N TYR A 301 -7.70 -4.41 5.57
CA TYR A 301 -7.32 -5.46 4.63
C TYR A 301 -8.42 -5.86 3.63
N VAL A 302 -9.41 -5.00 3.32
CA VAL A 302 -10.28 -5.25 2.16
C VAL A 302 -9.41 -5.33 0.91
N LYS A 303 -9.67 -6.40 0.16
CA LYS A 303 -9.04 -6.98 -1.04
C LYS A 303 -8.66 -6.03 -2.18
N GLU A 304 -8.73 -4.75 -1.95
CA GLU A 304 -8.41 -3.70 -2.88
C GLU A 304 -8.26 -2.48 -1.96
N PHE A 305 -7.16 -1.76 -2.09
CA PHE A 305 -7.01 -0.40 -1.59
C PHE A 305 -7.30 0.55 -2.78
N PRO A 306 -8.54 0.74 -3.31
CA PRO A 306 -8.76 1.62 -4.45
C PRO A 306 -9.60 2.86 -4.06
N ARG A 307 -9.93 3.08 -2.78
CA ARG A 307 -10.81 4.19 -2.38
C ARG A 307 -10.15 5.28 -1.56
N ARG A 308 -8.96 5.02 -1.00
CA ARG A 308 -8.12 6.10 -0.53
C ARG A 308 -7.36 6.63 -1.73
N ASP A 309 -7.48 7.93 -1.97
CA ASP A 309 -6.63 8.60 -2.94
C ASP A 309 -5.16 8.26 -2.60
N PRO A 310 -4.42 7.58 -3.50
CA PRO A 310 -3.06 7.12 -3.20
C PRO A 310 -2.08 8.27 -2.99
N ARG A 311 -2.53 9.50 -3.23
CA ARG A 311 -1.80 10.73 -2.95
C ARG A 311 -1.88 11.13 -1.47
N THR A 312 -2.75 10.53 -0.65
CA THR A 312 -2.90 10.85 0.78
C THR A 312 -1.92 10.09 1.67
N ALA A 313 -1.71 10.57 2.90
CA ALA A 313 -0.82 9.94 3.87
C ALA A 313 -1.21 8.49 4.15
N VAL A 314 -0.21 7.60 4.31
CA VAL A 314 -0.38 6.30 4.95
C VAL A 314 -0.33 6.50 6.47
N PRO A 315 -1.42 6.24 7.20
CA PRO A 315 -1.44 6.35 8.66
C PRO A 315 -0.49 5.34 9.31
N ILE A 316 0.01 5.66 10.51
CA ILE A 316 1.08 4.93 11.19
C ILE A 316 0.68 3.46 11.43
N GLU A 317 -0.57 3.22 11.79
CA GLU A 317 -1.14 1.89 12.05
C GLU A 317 -1.13 0.97 10.81
N PHE A 318 -0.99 1.52 9.60
CA PHE A 318 -0.89 0.75 8.34
C PHE A 318 0.54 0.61 7.82
N ARG A 319 1.54 1.18 8.49
CA ARG A 319 2.95 1.10 8.08
C ARG A 319 3.56 -0.21 8.56
N THR A 320 3.48 -1.25 7.74
CA THR A 320 3.85 -2.62 8.13
C THR A 320 5.26 -3.05 7.74
N PHE A 321 5.91 -2.37 6.80
CA PHE A 321 7.20 -2.79 6.24
C PHE A 321 8.31 -2.61 7.28
N THR A 322 8.97 -3.71 7.62
CA THR A 322 10.16 -3.72 8.47
C THR A 322 11.39 -3.25 7.68
N GLY A 323 12.52 -3.03 8.38
CA GLY A 323 13.79 -2.76 7.71
C GLY A 323 14.21 -3.90 6.77
N TRP A 324 13.88 -5.14 7.12
CA TRP A 324 14.15 -6.32 6.29
C TRP A 324 13.26 -6.39 5.04
N ASP A 325 11.98 -6.04 5.17
CA ASP A 325 11.08 -5.95 4.01
C ASP A 325 11.58 -4.90 3.02
N GLN A 326 12.05 -3.75 3.51
CA GLN A 326 12.64 -2.72 2.66
C GLN A 326 13.97 -3.20 2.06
N PHE A 327 14.85 -3.80 2.85
CA PHE A 327 16.12 -4.33 2.35
C PHE A 327 15.92 -5.32 1.19
N THR A 328 15.09 -6.35 1.38
CA THR A 328 14.86 -7.39 0.38
C THR A 328 14.19 -6.85 -0.87
N LEU A 329 13.23 -5.93 -0.72
CA LEU A 329 12.60 -5.23 -1.84
C LEU A 329 13.65 -4.53 -2.72
N TRP A 330 14.51 -3.73 -2.12
CA TRP A 330 15.48 -2.91 -2.86
C TRP A 330 16.69 -3.71 -3.33
N PHE A 331 17.08 -4.77 -2.61
CA PHE A 331 18.09 -5.71 -3.08
C PHE A 331 17.60 -6.43 -4.34
N ALA A 332 16.41 -7.03 -4.31
CA ALA A 332 15.85 -7.72 -5.47
C ALA A 332 15.69 -6.79 -6.66
N ALA A 333 15.16 -5.59 -6.42
CA ALA A 333 14.94 -4.63 -7.47
C ALA A 333 16.28 -4.20 -8.10
N ALA A 334 17.30 -3.84 -7.31
CA ALA A 334 18.63 -3.43 -7.78
C ALA A 334 19.48 -4.55 -8.42
N SER A 335 19.05 -5.80 -8.30
CA SER A 335 19.72 -6.98 -8.84
C SER A 335 19.27 -7.30 -10.27
N LEU A 336 19.30 -6.32 -11.17
CA LEU A 336 18.84 -6.46 -12.56
C LEU A 336 20.00 -6.59 -13.57
N PRO A 337 19.78 -7.14 -14.78
CA PRO A 337 20.82 -7.28 -15.80
C PRO A 337 21.49 -5.97 -16.21
N ALA A 338 20.77 -4.84 -16.22
CA ALA A 338 21.36 -3.54 -16.53
C ALA A 338 22.48 -3.14 -15.55
N ALA A 339 22.49 -3.70 -14.33
CA ALA A 339 23.58 -3.52 -13.38
C ALA A 339 24.89 -4.15 -13.87
N TRP A 340 24.81 -5.30 -14.55
CA TRP A 340 25.96 -6.05 -15.04
C TRP A 340 26.60 -5.32 -16.24
N LEU A 341 25.75 -4.73 -17.08
CA LEU A 341 26.13 -3.87 -18.19
C LEU A 341 26.99 -2.70 -17.70
N TYR A 342 26.56 -2.06 -16.62
CA TYR A 342 27.24 -0.91 -16.03
C TYR A 342 28.63 -1.24 -15.45
N GLY A 343 28.76 -2.40 -14.78
CA GLY A 343 30.06 -2.92 -14.35
C GLY A 343 31.04 -3.15 -15.51
N GLY A 344 30.51 -3.56 -16.67
CA GLY A 344 31.28 -3.70 -17.91
C GLY A 344 31.77 -2.36 -18.46
N TYR A 345 30.94 -1.31 -18.43
CA TYR A 345 31.32 0.04 -18.87
C TYR A 345 32.46 0.63 -18.03
N MET A 346 32.33 0.53 -16.70
CA MET A 346 33.35 1.03 -15.78
C MET A 346 34.69 0.32 -16.01
N THR A 347 34.65 -1.00 -16.17
CA THR A 347 35.85 -1.80 -16.40
C THR A 347 36.46 -1.53 -17.76
N GLY A 348 35.64 -1.42 -18.81
CA GLY A 348 36.11 -1.08 -20.15
C GLY A 348 36.78 0.30 -20.25
N ALA A 349 36.48 1.21 -19.31
CA ALA A 349 37.11 2.54 -19.24
C ALA A 349 38.36 2.58 -18.35
N TYR A 350 38.35 1.87 -17.21
CA TYR A 350 39.37 2.05 -16.15
C TYR A 350 40.03 0.75 -15.66
N GLY A 351 39.72 -0.38 -16.27
CA GLY A 351 40.09 -1.70 -15.75
C GLY A 351 39.37 -2.03 -14.45
N LEU A 352 39.65 -3.22 -13.90
CA LEU A 352 38.97 -3.72 -12.71
C LEU A 352 39.18 -2.83 -11.45
N PRO A 353 40.37 -2.29 -11.15
CA PRO A 353 40.57 -1.46 -9.95
C PRO A 353 39.79 -0.16 -9.99
N GLY A 354 39.78 0.53 -11.15
CA GLY A 354 39.01 1.76 -11.30
C GLY A 354 37.50 1.51 -11.29
N ALA A 355 37.05 0.39 -11.87
CA ALA A 355 35.66 -0.04 -11.74
C ALA A 355 35.26 -0.28 -10.29
N PHE A 356 36.08 -1.00 -9.51
CA PHE A 356 35.78 -1.26 -8.10
C PHE A 356 35.76 0.03 -7.27
N ALA A 357 36.64 0.99 -7.54
CA ALA A 357 36.57 2.31 -6.92
C ALA A 357 35.23 3.02 -7.22
N LEU A 358 34.78 3.01 -8.48
CA LEU A 358 33.48 3.56 -8.87
C LEU A 358 32.31 2.81 -8.19
N ILE A 359 32.36 1.48 -8.13
CA ILE A 359 31.33 0.63 -7.55
C ILE A 359 31.20 0.87 -6.04
N PHE A 360 32.29 0.74 -5.29
CA PHE A 360 32.23 0.73 -3.82
C PHE A 360 32.28 2.13 -3.20
N LEU A 361 32.95 3.11 -3.81
CA LEU A 361 33.03 4.46 -3.25
C LEU A 361 31.97 5.37 -3.86
N VAL A 362 31.96 5.50 -5.18
CA VAL A 362 31.11 6.49 -5.85
C VAL A 362 29.64 6.08 -5.77
N SER A 363 29.30 4.80 -5.98
CA SER A 363 27.89 4.37 -5.86
C SER A 363 27.34 4.54 -4.44
N THR A 364 28.15 4.28 -3.40
CA THR A 364 27.75 4.55 -2.00
C THR A 364 27.32 6.01 -1.83
N ILE A 365 28.14 6.94 -2.33
CA ILE A 365 27.92 8.37 -2.16
C ILE A 365 26.65 8.82 -2.91
N THR A 366 26.45 8.33 -4.13
CA THR A 366 25.30 8.73 -4.95
C THR A 366 23.98 8.18 -4.41
N PHE A 367 23.97 7.09 -3.63
CA PHE A 367 22.76 6.59 -2.97
C PHE A 367 22.31 7.40 -1.75
N ILE A 368 23.18 8.20 -1.13
CA ILE A 368 22.82 8.95 0.08
C ILE A 368 21.63 9.92 -0.20
N PRO A 369 21.67 10.79 -1.23
CA PRO A 369 20.55 11.67 -1.53
C PRO A 369 19.26 10.91 -1.85
N TRP A 370 19.36 9.80 -2.58
CA TRP A 370 18.23 8.94 -2.90
C TRP A 370 17.58 8.35 -1.65
N ALA A 371 18.37 7.79 -0.72
CA ALA A 371 17.87 7.25 0.54
C ALA A 371 17.21 8.32 1.42
N LEU A 372 17.69 9.57 1.36
CA LEU A 372 17.08 10.70 2.05
C LEU A 372 15.67 11.03 1.52
N ILE A 373 15.34 10.74 0.26
CA ILE A 373 13.94 10.81 -0.23
C ILE A 373 13.07 9.76 0.48
N GLY A 374 13.61 8.54 0.64
CA GLY A 374 12.97 7.46 1.42
C GLY A 374 12.70 7.86 2.87
N TYR A 375 13.62 8.59 3.50
CA TYR A 375 13.42 9.18 4.83
C TYR A 375 12.19 10.09 4.89
N ILE A 376 12.07 11.03 3.93
CA ILE A 376 10.96 12.00 3.90
C ILE A 376 9.63 11.25 3.69
N ALA A 377 9.61 10.27 2.80
CA ALA A 377 8.44 9.43 2.55
C ALA A 377 7.99 8.65 3.79
N ALA A 378 8.95 8.03 4.50
CA ALA A 378 8.67 7.28 5.72
C ALA A 378 8.26 8.18 6.89
N ASP A 379 8.75 9.42 6.95
CA ASP A 379 8.31 10.44 7.90
C ASP A 379 6.83 10.80 7.65
N LYS A 380 6.52 11.24 6.43
CA LYS A 380 5.20 11.80 6.08
C LYS A 380 4.15 10.77 5.67
N GLY A 381 4.54 9.52 5.45
CA GLY A 381 3.67 8.50 4.86
C GLY A 381 3.23 8.87 3.45
N ALA A 382 4.03 9.62 2.70
CA ALA A 382 3.68 10.18 1.40
C ALA A 382 4.36 9.38 0.27
N SER A 383 3.64 9.17 -0.84
CA SER A 383 4.25 8.70 -2.09
C SER A 383 5.26 9.72 -2.63
N SER A 384 6.17 9.27 -3.47
CA SER A 384 7.15 10.15 -4.10
C SER A 384 6.49 11.29 -4.88
N VAL A 385 5.40 11.01 -5.60
CA VAL A 385 4.63 12.05 -6.32
C VAL A 385 4.00 13.09 -5.39
N SER A 386 3.60 12.69 -4.16
CA SER A 386 3.06 13.62 -3.16
C SER A 386 4.14 14.45 -2.49
N LEU A 387 5.38 13.94 -2.38
CA LEU A 387 6.53 14.68 -1.85
C LEU A 387 6.96 15.87 -2.70
N LEU A 388 6.49 15.95 -3.96
CA LEU A 388 6.76 17.07 -4.85
C LEU A 388 5.87 18.29 -4.54
N ARG A 389 4.74 18.11 -3.85
CA ARG A 389 3.78 19.20 -3.59
C ARG A 389 4.33 20.34 -2.73
N PRO A 390 5.14 20.09 -1.68
CA PRO A 390 5.73 21.16 -0.89
C PRO A 390 6.66 22.03 -1.69
N ALA A 391 7.44 21.45 -2.59
CA ALA A 391 8.34 22.20 -3.44
C ALA A 391 7.58 22.92 -4.56
N PHE A 392 6.71 22.25 -5.30
CA PHE A 392 6.15 22.77 -6.55
C PHE A 392 4.73 23.37 -6.44
N GLY A 393 4.04 23.12 -5.33
CA GLY A 393 2.61 23.37 -5.18
C GLY A 393 1.75 22.27 -5.80
N LEU A 394 0.44 22.29 -5.51
CA LEU A 394 -0.44 21.19 -5.93
C LEU A 394 -0.55 21.06 -7.46
N ARG A 395 -0.73 22.17 -8.19
CA ARG A 395 -0.76 22.15 -9.67
C ARG A 395 0.64 22.04 -10.24
N GLY A 396 1.63 22.72 -9.65
CA GLY A 396 3.01 22.64 -10.10
C GLY A 396 3.61 21.24 -10.01
N SER A 397 3.21 20.43 -9.02
CA SER A 397 3.68 19.05 -8.86
C SER A 397 3.32 18.13 -10.04
N LYS A 398 2.36 18.53 -10.89
CA LYS A 398 1.98 17.76 -12.09
C LYS A 398 3.09 17.74 -13.14
N LEU A 399 3.87 18.82 -13.26
CA LEU A 399 4.97 18.91 -14.22
C LEU A 399 6.02 17.82 -13.99
N PRO A 400 6.64 17.71 -12.79
CA PRO A 400 7.58 16.62 -12.54
C PRO A 400 6.92 15.24 -12.50
N SER A 401 5.59 15.16 -12.29
CA SER A 401 4.87 13.89 -12.39
C SER A 401 4.77 13.35 -13.83
N LEU A 402 4.87 14.20 -14.86
CA LEU A 402 4.93 13.75 -16.26
C LEU A 402 6.23 12.98 -16.53
N PHE A 403 7.35 13.47 -16.00
CA PHE A 403 8.63 12.79 -16.11
C PHE A 403 8.64 11.44 -15.38
N TYR A 404 7.90 11.35 -14.27
CA TYR A 404 7.65 10.09 -13.56
C TYR A 404 7.06 8.98 -14.44
N LEU A 405 6.21 9.33 -15.42
CA LEU A 405 5.70 8.36 -16.39
C LEU A 405 6.79 7.93 -17.36
N PHE A 406 7.60 8.88 -17.83
CA PHE A 406 8.72 8.60 -18.72
C PHE A 406 9.74 7.68 -18.07
N PHE A 407 10.03 7.89 -16.78
CA PHE A 407 10.97 7.08 -16.01
C PHE A 407 10.46 5.66 -15.85
N GLY A 408 9.26 5.50 -15.27
CA GLY A 408 8.68 4.19 -15.04
C GLY A 408 8.46 3.41 -16.33
N TYR A 409 7.88 4.01 -17.36
CA TYR A 409 7.67 3.31 -18.64
C TYR A 409 8.97 3.07 -19.42
N GLY A 410 9.89 4.03 -19.42
CA GLY A 410 11.20 3.90 -20.06
C GLY A 410 12.01 2.77 -19.46
N TRP A 411 12.14 2.73 -18.13
CA TRP A 411 12.83 1.64 -17.44
C TRP A 411 12.14 0.29 -17.63
N ALA A 412 10.81 0.26 -17.59
CA ALA A 412 10.09 -0.97 -17.89
C ALA A 412 10.43 -1.49 -19.30
N ALA A 413 10.40 -0.63 -20.31
CA ALA A 413 10.71 -0.98 -21.69
C ALA A 413 12.16 -1.46 -21.86
N VAL A 414 13.15 -0.72 -21.33
CA VAL A 414 14.57 -1.10 -21.40
C VAL A 414 14.82 -2.45 -20.72
N ASN A 415 14.27 -2.65 -19.53
CA ASN A 415 14.41 -3.91 -18.80
C ASN A 415 13.76 -5.07 -19.54
N VAL A 416 12.57 -4.87 -20.15
CA VAL A 416 11.93 -5.90 -20.99
C VAL A 416 12.83 -6.27 -22.16
N PHE A 417 13.43 -5.29 -22.83
CA PHE A 417 14.30 -5.55 -23.97
C PHE A 417 15.54 -6.36 -23.58
N ILE A 418 16.24 -5.98 -22.50
CA ILE A 418 17.42 -6.73 -22.03
C ILE A 418 17.03 -8.16 -21.61
N ALA A 419 15.90 -8.34 -20.92
CA ALA A 419 15.43 -9.66 -20.54
C ALA A 419 14.93 -10.49 -21.73
N ALA A 420 14.43 -9.86 -22.79
CA ALA A 420 14.02 -10.55 -24.00
C ALA A 420 15.21 -11.21 -24.70
N ILE A 421 16.40 -10.58 -24.64
CA ILE A 421 17.64 -11.19 -25.12
C ILE A 421 17.92 -12.49 -24.34
N SER A 422 17.87 -12.45 -23.00
CA SER A 422 18.03 -13.66 -22.18
C SER A 422 16.98 -14.74 -22.50
N MET A 423 15.73 -14.33 -22.68
CA MET A 423 14.62 -15.25 -22.97
C MET A 423 14.72 -15.86 -24.37
N SER A 424 15.32 -15.17 -25.33
CA SER A 424 15.57 -15.70 -26.67
C SER A 424 16.54 -16.90 -26.63
N PHE A 425 17.55 -16.88 -25.76
CA PHE A 425 18.42 -18.03 -25.54
C PHE A 425 17.69 -19.21 -24.90
N VAL A 426 16.74 -18.95 -23.98
CA VAL A 426 15.89 -20.01 -23.44
C VAL A 426 15.07 -20.65 -24.55
N PHE A 427 14.43 -19.86 -25.42
CA PHE A 427 13.68 -20.38 -26.56
C PHE A 427 14.56 -21.11 -27.57
N ASN A 428 15.79 -20.65 -27.80
CA ASN A 428 16.74 -21.35 -28.64
C ASN A 428 17.10 -22.74 -28.08
N LEU A 429 17.49 -22.80 -26.82
CA LEU A 429 17.90 -24.05 -26.15
C LEU A 429 16.75 -25.05 -25.95
N THR A 430 15.50 -24.57 -25.84
CA THR A 430 14.35 -25.43 -25.51
C THR A 430 13.44 -25.73 -26.69
N LEU A 431 13.27 -24.78 -27.62
CA LEU A 431 12.32 -24.87 -28.74
C LEU A 431 13.01 -24.78 -30.11
N GLY A 432 14.33 -24.57 -30.17
CA GLY A 432 15.06 -24.35 -31.42
C GLY A 432 14.73 -23.03 -32.12
N TRP A 433 14.11 -22.07 -31.42
CA TRP A 433 13.78 -20.75 -31.97
C TRP A 433 15.03 -19.87 -32.15
N PRO A 434 15.13 -19.00 -33.17
CA PRO A 434 16.30 -18.12 -33.33
C PRO A 434 16.50 -17.16 -32.15
N ASP A 435 17.75 -16.99 -31.71
CA ASP A 435 18.10 -16.09 -30.61
C ASP A 435 18.26 -14.62 -31.07
N ALA A 436 18.52 -13.72 -30.11
CA ALA A 436 18.68 -12.28 -30.32
C ALA A 436 19.82 -11.86 -31.26
N PHE A 437 20.76 -12.76 -31.57
CA PHE A 437 21.92 -12.48 -32.41
C PHE A 437 21.78 -13.05 -33.82
N HIS A 438 20.69 -13.77 -34.10
CA HIS A 438 20.30 -14.15 -35.46
C HIS A 438 19.49 -13.02 -36.08
N THR A 439 20.03 -12.36 -37.12
CA THR A 439 19.29 -11.34 -37.86
C THR A 439 18.52 -11.97 -39.02
N PRO A 440 17.20 -11.79 -39.12
CA PRO A 440 16.44 -12.35 -40.23
C PRO A 440 16.86 -11.70 -41.57
N ALA A 441 17.07 -12.52 -42.59
CA ALA A 441 17.52 -12.07 -43.90
C ALA A 441 16.49 -11.11 -44.54
N GLY A 442 16.97 -9.94 -44.99
CA GLY A 442 16.16 -8.96 -45.72
C GLY A 442 15.24 -8.07 -44.87
N PHE A 443 15.30 -8.15 -43.54
CA PHE A 443 14.48 -7.31 -42.64
C PHE A 443 15.34 -6.37 -41.79
N PRO A 444 14.90 -5.11 -41.58
CA PRO A 444 15.67 -4.10 -40.83
C PRO A 444 15.58 -4.25 -39.31
N ILE A 445 14.74 -5.17 -38.80
CA ILE A 445 14.49 -5.36 -37.36
C ILE A 445 14.63 -6.84 -36.97
N ASN A 446 15.14 -7.10 -35.75
CA ASN A 446 15.18 -8.46 -35.21
C ASN A 446 13.83 -8.88 -34.62
N TYR A 447 12.89 -9.27 -35.49
CA TYR A 447 11.54 -9.67 -35.07
C TYR A 447 11.50 -10.98 -34.26
N TYR A 448 12.60 -11.74 -34.15
CA TYR A 448 12.65 -12.95 -33.32
C TYR A 448 12.53 -12.67 -31.82
N LEU A 449 12.79 -11.44 -31.39
CA LEU A 449 12.62 -10.99 -30.00
C LEU A 449 11.17 -10.71 -29.61
N ILE A 450 10.25 -10.55 -30.58
CA ILE A 450 8.85 -10.16 -30.32
C ILE A 450 8.15 -11.13 -29.36
N PRO A 451 8.21 -12.47 -29.54
CA PRO A 451 7.56 -13.41 -28.62
C PRO A 451 8.09 -13.28 -27.19
N SER A 452 9.40 -13.11 -27.02
CA SER A 452 10.03 -12.91 -25.71
C SER A 452 9.55 -11.62 -25.05
N ILE A 453 9.50 -10.51 -25.80
CA ILE A 453 9.00 -9.20 -25.31
C ILE A 453 7.54 -9.33 -24.86
N LEU A 454 6.68 -9.93 -25.68
CA LEU A 454 5.25 -10.08 -25.36
C LEU A 454 5.02 -10.95 -24.13
N LEU A 455 5.76 -12.05 -23.99
CA LEU A 455 5.69 -12.91 -22.81
C LEU A 455 6.09 -12.16 -21.54
N ILE A 456 7.21 -11.42 -21.57
CA ILE A 456 7.69 -10.66 -20.42
C ILE A 456 6.68 -9.57 -20.05
N CYS A 457 6.17 -8.83 -21.03
CA CYS A 457 5.13 -7.81 -20.84
C CYS A 457 3.86 -8.38 -20.19
N PHE A 458 3.43 -9.57 -20.63
CA PHE A 458 2.29 -10.26 -20.03
C PHE A 458 2.56 -10.64 -18.57
N LEU A 459 3.70 -11.28 -18.29
CA LEU A 459 4.05 -11.74 -16.94
C LEU A 459 4.18 -10.57 -15.95
N GLN A 460 4.90 -9.50 -16.32
CA GLN A 460 5.05 -8.33 -15.46
C GLN A 460 3.71 -7.59 -15.25
N GLY A 461 2.85 -7.53 -16.28
CA GLY A 461 1.51 -6.94 -16.16
C GLY A 461 0.63 -7.74 -15.21
N PHE A 462 0.70 -9.08 -15.27
CA PHE A 462 0.02 -9.96 -14.34
C PHE A 462 0.47 -9.71 -12.89
N PHE A 463 1.78 -9.73 -12.62
CA PHE A 463 2.29 -9.50 -11.26
C PHE A 463 2.03 -8.08 -10.74
N ALA A 464 2.14 -7.07 -11.61
CA ALA A 464 1.82 -5.68 -11.25
C ALA A 464 0.34 -5.53 -10.86
N THR A 465 -0.57 -6.20 -11.56
CA THR A 465 -2.03 -6.13 -11.28
C THR A 465 -2.49 -7.08 -10.17
N ALA A 466 -1.72 -8.12 -9.85
CA ALA A 466 -1.98 -9.04 -8.73
C ALA A 466 -1.81 -8.39 -7.35
N GLY A 467 -1.17 -7.22 -7.28
CA GLY A 467 -1.11 -6.36 -6.11
C GLY A 467 0.14 -6.52 -5.24
N HIS A 468 0.28 -5.65 -4.23
CA HIS A 468 1.49 -5.49 -3.42
C HIS A 468 1.96 -6.76 -2.68
N ARG A 469 1.05 -7.67 -2.29
CA ARG A 469 1.44 -8.96 -1.70
C ARG A 469 2.12 -9.87 -2.71
N ALA A 470 1.60 -9.93 -3.94
CA ALA A 470 2.21 -10.71 -5.01
C ALA A 470 3.61 -10.17 -5.32
N ILE A 471 3.76 -8.84 -5.42
CA ILE A 471 5.06 -8.18 -5.57
C ILE A 471 5.99 -8.52 -4.40
N ARG A 472 5.51 -8.46 -3.15
CA ARG A 472 6.31 -8.79 -1.96
C ARG A 472 6.81 -10.25 -1.99
N TYR A 473 5.93 -11.22 -2.24
CA TYR A 473 6.33 -12.62 -2.30
C TYR A 473 7.25 -12.90 -3.49
N LEU A 474 6.94 -12.32 -4.65
CA LEU A 474 7.80 -12.35 -5.83
C LEU A 474 9.20 -11.84 -5.46
N ASN A 475 9.31 -10.71 -4.77
CA ASN A 475 10.60 -10.14 -4.37
C ASN A 475 11.38 -11.03 -3.40
N TRP A 476 10.71 -11.68 -2.45
CA TRP A 476 11.39 -12.63 -1.55
C TRP A 476 11.96 -13.83 -2.32
N VAL A 477 11.15 -14.43 -3.20
CA VAL A 477 11.59 -15.54 -4.05
C VAL A 477 12.72 -15.09 -4.98
N SER A 478 12.56 -13.94 -5.64
CA SER A 478 13.58 -13.35 -6.51
C SER A 478 14.87 -13.04 -5.76
N THR A 479 14.81 -12.53 -4.52
CA THR A 479 16.01 -12.27 -3.69
C THR A 479 16.83 -13.54 -3.50
N VAL A 480 16.19 -14.63 -3.09
CA VAL A 480 16.88 -15.91 -2.86
C VAL A 480 17.49 -16.45 -4.16
N ALA A 481 16.71 -16.41 -5.25
CA ALA A 481 17.16 -16.84 -6.56
C ALA A 481 18.35 -15.99 -7.06
N LEU A 482 18.32 -14.68 -6.84
CA LEU A 482 19.37 -13.76 -7.26
C LEU A 482 20.64 -13.90 -6.45
N VAL A 483 20.55 -14.15 -5.14
CA VAL A 483 21.71 -14.50 -4.31
C VAL A 483 22.39 -15.77 -4.85
N ALA A 484 21.59 -16.80 -5.18
CA ALA A 484 22.13 -18.03 -5.76
C ALA A 484 22.79 -17.79 -7.13
N LEU A 485 22.15 -17.01 -8.01
CA LEU A 485 22.71 -16.65 -9.32
C LEU A 485 23.99 -15.82 -9.18
N GLY A 486 24.01 -14.81 -8.31
CA GLY A 486 25.18 -13.98 -8.07
C GLY A 486 26.37 -14.80 -7.56
N ALA A 487 26.13 -15.71 -6.61
CA ALA A 487 27.15 -16.62 -6.11
C ALA A 487 27.67 -17.57 -7.19
N TYR A 488 26.77 -18.15 -7.99
CA TYR A 488 27.12 -19.02 -9.11
C TYR A 488 27.95 -18.29 -10.18
N ALA A 489 27.53 -17.09 -10.56
CA ALA A 489 28.23 -16.25 -11.53
C ALA A 489 29.63 -15.86 -11.04
N SER A 490 29.75 -15.45 -9.76
CA SER A 490 31.05 -15.17 -9.14
C SER A 490 31.95 -16.42 -9.12
N TYR A 491 31.40 -17.58 -8.81
CA TYR A 491 32.15 -18.84 -8.78
C TYR A 491 32.71 -19.23 -10.14
N ILE A 492 31.90 -19.18 -11.21
CA ILE A 492 32.36 -19.53 -12.57
C ILE A 492 33.56 -18.67 -12.97
N VAL A 493 33.44 -17.35 -12.81
CA VAL A 493 34.51 -16.44 -13.26
C VAL A 493 35.78 -16.64 -12.45
N LEU A 494 35.67 -16.82 -11.12
CA LEU A 494 36.84 -16.98 -10.26
C LEU A 494 37.47 -18.38 -10.31
N LYS A 495 36.71 -19.39 -10.76
CA LYS A 495 37.21 -20.75 -10.93
C LYS A 495 38.07 -20.87 -12.18
N ASP A 496 37.59 -20.32 -13.29
CA ASP A 496 38.18 -20.56 -14.61
C ASP A 496 39.21 -19.49 -15.01
N PHE A 497 39.33 -18.40 -14.25
CA PHE A 497 40.26 -17.29 -14.51
C PHE A 497 41.07 -16.88 -13.27
N ASP A 498 42.36 -16.64 -13.46
CA ASP A 498 43.23 -16.10 -12.40
C ASP A 498 42.88 -14.63 -12.10
N PHE A 499 42.49 -14.36 -10.86
CA PHE A 499 42.14 -13.00 -10.41
C PHE A 499 43.29 -12.01 -10.59
N ALA A 500 44.55 -12.43 -10.44
CA ALA A 500 45.70 -11.54 -10.64
C ALA A 500 45.78 -11.05 -12.10
N GLN A 501 45.50 -11.94 -13.05
CA GLN A 501 45.42 -11.60 -14.47
C GLN A 501 44.27 -10.63 -14.76
N LEU A 502 43.09 -10.89 -14.20
CA LEU A 502 41.93 -9.99 -14.36
C LEU A 502 42.20 -8.61 -13.74
N TRP A 503 42.86 -8.58 -12.58
CA TRP A 503 43.21 -7.35 -11.88
C TRP A 503 44.28 -6.52 -12.61
N ALA A 504 45.19 -7.18 -13.33
CA ALA A 504 46.25 -6.51 -14.09
C ALA A 504 45.77 -5.90 -15.42
N TRP A 505 44.67 -6.40 -16.00
CA TRP A 505 44.16 -5.94 -17.29
C TRP A 505 43.81 -4.45 -17.29
N ARG A 506 44.22 -3.73 -18.35
CA ARG A 506 43.93 -2.30 -18.55
C ARG A 506 43.47 -2.05 -19.99
N PRO A 507 42.48 -1.17 -20.21
CA PRO A 507 42.12 -0.74 -21.56
C PRO A 507 43.21 0.17 -22.12
N ALA A 508 43.52 0.03 -23.41
CA ALA A 508 44.50 0.88 -24.10
C ALA A 508 44.04 2.35 -24.23
N ARG A 509 42.73 2.58 -24.28
CA ARG A 509 42.07 3.90 -24.28
C ARG A 509 40.65 3.76 -23.72
N PRO A 510 40.07 4.82 -23.13
CA PRO A 510 38.66 4.82 -22.76
C PRO A 510 37.77 4.52 -23.97
N LEU A 511 36.75 3.69 -23.76
CA LEU A 511 35.81 3.31 -24.82
C LEU A 511 35.03 4.53 -25.30
N SER A 512 34.78 4.58 -26.61
CA SER A 512 33.98 5.64 -27.23
C SER A 512 32.90 5.05 -28.14
N PHE A 513 31.71 5.62 -28.10
CA PHE A 513 30.54 5.20 -28.88
C PHE A 513 30.04 6.37 -29.72
N THR A 514 30.17 6.25 -31.03
CA THR A 514 29.71 7.28 -31.98
C THR A 514 28.37 6.89 -32.57
N PHE A 515 27.41 7.80 -32.51
CA PHE A 515 26.20 7.73 -33.31
C PHE A 515 26.31 8.68 -34.49
N THR A 516 26.03 8.16 -35.69
CA THR A 516 25.97 8.96 -36.91
C THR A 516 24.51 9.08 -37.32
N ALA A 517 23.91 10.25 -37.13
CA ALA A 517 22.55 10.50 -37.59
C ALA A 517 22.52 10.57 -39.13
N GLY A 518 21.71 9.73 -39.77
CA GLY A 518 21.42 9.83 -41.20
C GLY A 518 20.80 11.19 -41.57
N ALA A 519 21.05 11.61 -42.81
CA ALA A 519 20.62 12.84 -43.50
C ALA A 519 21.16 14.21 -43.02
N LEU A 520 21.57 14.38 -41.76
CA LEU A 520 22.08 15.69 -41.25
C LEU A 520 23.58 15.73 -40.93
N GLY A 521 24.30 14.61 -40.99
CA GLY A 521 25.78 14.58 -40.98
C GLY A 521 26.46 14.97 -39.66
N THR A 522 25.74 15.32 -38.60
CA THR A 522 26.32 15.59 -37.28
C THR A 522 26.32 14.32 -36.44
N GLY A 523 27.49 13.69 -36.27
CA GLY A 523 27.66 12.56 -35.36
C GLY A 523 27.94 13.02 -33.92
N PHE A 524 27.37 12.33 -32.93
CA PHE A 524 27.65 12.56 -31.50
C PHE A 524 28.39 11.36 -30.92
N THR A 525 29.48 11.60 -30.19
CA THR A 525 30.32 10.55 -29.61
C THR A 525 30.32 10.63 -28.08
N TYR A 526 30.00 9.51 -27.44
CA TYR A 526 30.19 9.31 -26.01
C TYR A 526 31.53 8.66 -25.73
N THR A 527 32.44 9.36 -25.06
CA THR A 527 33.66 8.74 -24.50
C THR A 527 33.47 8.47 -23.01
N LEU A 528 33.65 7.21 -22.58
CA LEU A 528 33.49 6.75 -21.19
C LEU A 528 34.58 7.30 -20.27
N THR A 529 34.54 8.61 -20.02
CA THR A 529 35.36 9.29 -19.02
C THR A 529 34.75 9.14 -17.63
N PHE A 530 35.55 9.41 -16.60
CA PHE A 530 35.12 9.35 -15.21
C PHE A 530 33.94 10.31 -14.95
N PRO A 531 33.95 11.57 -15.43
CA PRO A 531 32.80 12.45 -15.27
C PRO A 531 31.52 11.94 -15.95
N LEU A 532 31.63 11.33 -17.14
CA LEU A 532 30.47 10.69 -17.78
C LEU A 532 29.95 9.52 -16.95
N LEU A 533 30.81 8.62 -16.49
CA LEU A 533 30.40 7.48 -15.67
C LEU A 533 29.80 7.91 -14.33
N LEU A 534 30.27 9.02 -13.76
CA LEU A 534 29.69 9.65 -12.58
C LEU A 534 28.27 10.18 -12.87
N ASP A 535 28.09 10.94 -13.95
CA ASP A 535 26.78 11.47 -14.37
C ASP A 535 25.78 10.34 -14.57
N LEU A 536 26.18 9.32 -15.33
CA LEU A 536 25.36 8.15 -15.62
C LEU A 536 25.04 7.34 -14.35
N LEU A 537 25.94 7.30 -13.34
CA LEU A 537 25.71 6.58 -12.10
C LEU A 537 24.77 7.35 -11.16
N ILE A 538 24.89 8.68 -11.13
CA ILE A 538 23.93 9.55 -10.45
C ILE A 538 22.55 9.35 -11.09
N ALA A 539 22.47 9.41 -12.43
CA ALA A 539 21.22 9.18 -13.15
C ALA A 539 20.65 7.80 -12.80
N TYR A 540 21.43 6.74 -12.95
CA TYR A 540 21.02 5.36 -12.67
C TYR A 540 20.50 5.19 -11.24
N ASN A 541 21.14 5.79 -10.24
CA ASN A 541 20.74 5.66 -8.83
C ASN A 541 19.52 6.53 -8.48
N TRP A 542 19.39 7.71 -9.10
CA TRP A 542 18.33 8.68 -8.76
C TRP A 542 17.04 8.48 -9.56
N THR A 543 17.07 7.67 -10.62
CA THR A 543 15.90 7.19 -11.37
C THR A 543 15.22 5.99 -10.74
N TRP A 544 15.50 5.71 -9.47
CA TRP A 544 14.68 4.83 -8.65
C TRP A 544 13.66 5.69 -7.92
N GLU A 545 12.95 6.53 -8.68
CA GLU A 545 12.13 7.62 -8.14
C GLU A 545 11.09 7.11 -7.15
N PHE A 546 10.59 5.90 -7.36
CA PHE A 546 9.53 5.26 -6.58
C PHE A 546 9.95 4.84 -5.17
N ILE A 547 11.12 5.26 -4.67
CA ILE A 547 11.54 5.00 -3.28
C ILE A 547 10.47 5.40 -2.26
N GLY A 548 9.88 6.58 -2.42
CA GLY A 548 8.84 7.06 -1.52
C GLY A 548 7.54 6.24 -1.59
N ASP A 549 7.27 5.59 -2.73
CA ASP A 549 6.06 4.80 -2.93
C ASP A 549 6.05 3.53 -2.07
N PHE A 550 7.24 3.00 -1.73
CA PHE A 550 7.42 1.88 -0.81
C PHE A 550 7.85 2.30 0.59
N SER A 551 8.73 3.31 0.72
CA SER A 551 9.19 3.78 2.04
C SER A 551 8.07 4.39 2.89
N ARG A 552 6.99 4.89 2.29
CA ARG A 552 5.78 5.35 3.02
C ARG A 552 5.10 4.27 3.85
N PHE A 553 5.34 3.00 3.55
CA PHE A 553 4.80 1.85 4.31
C PHE A 553 5.75 1.38 5.42
N ALA A 554 6.92 2.00 5.59
CA ALA A 554 7.91 1.59 6.59
C ALA A 554 7.45 1.91 8.02
N ARG A 555 7.63 0.96 8.94
CA ARG A 555 7.30 1.11 10.38
C ARG A 555 8.03 2.27 11.06
N SER A 556 9.17 2.68 10.52
CA SER A 556 9.95 3.80 11.05
C SER A 556 10.73 4.50 9.95
N LYS A 557 11.15 5.74 10.22
CA LYS A 557 12.03 6.51 9.33
C LYS A 557 13.34 5.76 9.04
N LYS A 558 13.92 5.14 10.07
CA LYS A 558 15.15 4.34 9.94
C LYS A 558 14.94 3.17 8.98
N ALA A 559 13.83 2.44 9.11
CA ALA A 559 13.51 1.32 8.22
C ALA A 559 13.34 1.78 6.76
N GLY A 560 12.62 2.88 6.52
CA GLY A 560 12.40 3.44 5.18
C GLY A 560 13.59 4.19 4.58
N THR A 561 14.71 4.29 5.30
CA THR A 561 15.96 4.95 4.83
C THR A 561 17.08 3.94 4.69
N TRP A 562 17.42 3.24 5.78
CA TRP A 562 18.57 2.34 5.83
C TRP A 562 18.30 0.98 5.18
N GLY A 563 17.05 0.50 5.23
CA GLY A 563 16.65 -0.71 4.52
C GLY A 563 16.88 -0.57 3.00
N PRO A 564 16.28 0.44 2.34
CA PRO A 564 16.51 0.71 0.92
C PRO A 564 17.97 0.96 0.58
N PHE A 565 18.65 1.81 1.36
CA PHE A 565 20.06 2.13 1.15
C PHE A 565 20.94 0.87 1.16
N ALA A 566 20.84 0.05 2.21
CA ALA A 566 21.66 -1.15 2.35
C ALA A 566 21.33 -2.20 1.29
N GLY A 567 20.03 -2.40 0.99
CA GLY A 567 19.57 -3.37 0.00
C GLY A 567 20.06 -3.03 -1.42
N ALA A 568 19.79 -1.81 -1.88
CA ALA A 568 20.17 -1.36 -3.21
C ALA A 568 21.69 -1.28 -3.40
N SER A 569 22.40 -0.77 -2.37
CA SER A 569 23.85 -0.65 -2.41
C SER A 569 24.52 -2.03 -2.51
N LEU A 570 24.13 -2.98 -1.65
CA LEU A 570 24.73 -4.32 -1.65
C LEU A 570 24.48 -5.06 -2.97
N ALA A 571 23.26 -4.96 -3.51
CA ALA A 571 22.92 -5.53 -4.80
C ALA A 571 23.80 -4.94 -5.92
N GLN A 572 23.94 -3.61 -5.99
CA GLN A 572 24.79 -3.00 -6.99
C GLN A 572 26.26 -3.37 -6.83
N TYR A 573 26.79 -3.36 -5.61
CA TYR A 573 28.17 -3.77 -5.36
C TYR A 573 28.45 -5.16 -5.91
N TRP A 574 27.53 -6.08 -5.67
CA TRP A 574 27.68 -7.44 -6.14
C TRP A 574 27.53 -7.54 -7.66
N PHE A 575 26.41 -7.07 -8.22
CA PHE A 575 26.10 -7.30 -9.63
C PHE A 575 26.89 -6.42 -10.60
N PHE A 576 27.33 -5.23 -10.19
CA PHE A 576 28.31 -4.46 -10.96
C PHE A 576 29.66 -5.17 -10.95
N SER A 577 30.08 -5.73 -9.81
CA SER A 577 31.35 -6.48 -9.74
C SER A 577 31.32 -7.75 -10.59
N VAL A 578 30.20 -8.49 -10.59
CA VAL A 578 30.00 -9.64 -11.48
C VAL A 578 30.10 -9.21 -12.94
N GLY A 579 29.39 -8.15 -13.34
CA GLY A 579 29.47 -7.60 -14.69
C GLY A 579 30.87 -7.15 -15.08
N ALA A 580 31.61 -6.52 -14.17
CA ALA A 580 32.99 -6.10 -14.34
C ALA A 580 33.92 -7.29 -14.58
N LEU A 581 33.85 -8.30 -13.70
CA LEU A 581 34.66 -9.51 -13.78
C LEU A 581 34.40 -10.30 -15.06
N MET A 582 33.13 -10.54 -15.40
CA MET A 582 32.75 -11.23 -16.65
C MET A 582 33.26 -10.49 -17.90
N THR A 583 33.26 -9.15 -17.86
CA THR A 583 33.77 -8.33 -18.96
C THR A 583 35.26 -8.53 -19.17
N VAL A 584 36.08 -8.48 -18.10
CA VAL A 584 37.53 -8.71 -18.23
C VAL A 584 37.83 -10.15 -18.62
N ALA A 585 37.15 -11.12 -18.01
CA ALA A 585 37.32 -12.54 -18.33
C ALA A 585 37.12 -12.81 -19.83
N PHE A 586 36.10 -12.20 -20.42
CA PHE A 586 35.89 -12.25 -21.86
C PHE A 586 36.98 -11.52 -22.64
N LEU A 587 37.35 -10.29 -22.26
CA LEU A 587 38.32 -9.48 -23.00
C LEU A 587 39.74 -10.07 -23.00
N VAL A 588 40.10 -10.83 -21.96
CA VAL A 588 41.39 -11.52 -21.86
C VAL A 588 41.43 -12.77 -22.75
N THR A 589 40.27 -13.36 -23.07
CA THR A 589 40.17 -14.57 -23.92
C THR A 589 39.81 -14.28 -25.37
N ALA A 590 39.31 -13.08 -25.69
CA ALA A 590 38.93 -12.72 -27.04
C ALA A 590 40.14 -12.54 -27.98
N PRO A 591 40.11 -13.08 -29.22
CA PRO A 591 41.15 -12.86 -30.20
C PRO A 591 41.35 -11.36 -30.53
N PRO A 592 42.58 -10.90 -30.83
CA PRO A 592 42.83 -9.53 -31.27
C PRO A 592 41.95 -9.16 -32.48
N GLY A 593 41.16 -8.08 -32.37
CA GLY A 593 40.25 -7.63 -33.44
C GLY A 593 38.86 -8.29 -33.47
N ALA A 594 38.62 -9.35 -32.69
CA ALA A 594 37.28 -9.98 -32.54
C ALA A 594 36.37 -9.24 -31.53
N VAL A 595 36.88 -8.17 -30.92
CA VAL A 595 36.22 -7.44 -29.83
C VAL A 595 35.24 -6.41 -30.39
N ASN A 596 34.01 -6.83 -30.68
CA ASN A 596 32.90 -5.90 -30.89
C ASN A 596 32.26 -5.55 -29.54
N PHE A 597 32.67 -4.44 -28.93
CA PHE A 597 32.22 -4.04 -27.58
C PHE A 597 30.71 -3.87 -27.45
N ALA A 598 29.98 -3.61 -28.54
CA ALA A 598 28.52 -3.58 -28.53
C ALA A 598 27.93 -4.98 -28.27
N ALA A 599 28.49 -6.03 -28.88
CA ALA A 599 28.11 -7.42 -28.63
C ALA A 599 28.59 -7.93 -27.26
N ILE A 600 29.69 -7.36 -26.74
CA ILE A 600 30.27 -7.69 -25.42
C ILE A 600 29.55 -6.94 -24.30
N SER A 601 28.69 -5.98 -24.59
CA SER A 601 28.01 -5.23 -23.52
C SER A 601 26.88 -6.05 -22.87
N ASP A 602 26.27 -6.99 -23.60
CA ASP A 602 25.10 -7.74 -23.14
C ASP A 602 25.43 -8.80 -22.05
N PRO A 603 24.76 -8.78 -20.89
CA PRO A 603 24.98 -9.77 -19.83
C PRO A 603 24.62 -11.20 -20.23
N SER A 604 23.60 -11.38 -21.07
CA SER A 604 23.14 -12.71 -21.51
C SER A 604 24.14 -13.35 -22.45
N TYR A 605 24.72 -12.58 -23.36
CA TYR A 605 25.77 -13.05 -24.26
C TYR A 605 27.02 -13.53 -23.50
N LYS A 606 27.48 -12.75 -22.50
CA LYS A 606 28.59 -13.18 -21.63
C LYS A 606 28.24 -14.43 -20.83
N ALA A 607 27.03 -14.49 -20.30
CA ALA A 607 26.54 -15.65 -19.57
C ALA A 607 26.57 -16.91 -20.46
N THR A 608 26.15 -16.82 -21.72
CA THR A 608 26.21 -17.94 -22.67
C THR A 608 27.64 -18.41 -22.89
N LEU A 609 28.57 -17.48 -23.14
CA LEU A 609 29.98 -17.80 -23.37
C LEU A 609 30.68 -18.42 -22.15
N LEU A 610 30.27 -18.02 -20.95
CA LEU A 610 30.76 -18.56 -19.69
C LEU A 610 30.02 -19.84 -19.26
N GLY A 611 29.15 -20.39 -20.12
CA GLY A 611 28.49 -21.67 -19.88
C GLY A 611 27.32 -21.62 -18.88
N PHE A 612 26.65 -20.47 -18.75
CA PHE A 612 25.48 -20.37 -17.88
C PHE A 612 24.33 -21.19 -18.46
N GLY A 613 23.76 -22.09 -17.64
CA GLY A 613 22.63 -22.93 -18.04
C GLY A 613 21.27 -22.20 -18.03
N VAL A 614 20.24 -22.87 -18.56
CA VAL A 614 18.84 -22.35 -18.66
C VAL A 614 18.32 -21.75 -17.34
N GLY A 615 18.68 -22.33 -16.20
CA GLY A 615 18.29 -21.83 -14.88
C GLY A 615 18.72 -20.39 -14.61
N ALA A 616 19.90 -19.98 -15.09
CA ALA A 616 20.39 -18.62 -14.89
C ALA A 616 19.55 -17.58 -15.66
N TYR A 617 19.18 -17.88 -16.91
CA TYR A 617 18.32 -17.01 -17.71
C TYR A 617 16.91 -16.88 -17.13
N LEU A 618 16.37 -17.95 -16.55
CA LEU A 618 15.09 -17.91 -15.85
C LEU A 618 15.15 -17.01 -14.61
N ILE A 619 16.24 -17.05 -13.84
CA ILE A 619 16.42 -16.16 -12.67
C ILE A 619 16.53 -14.70 -13.12
N ILE A 620 17.26 -14.42 -14.20
CA ILE A 620 17.34 -13.08 -14.83
C ILE A 620 15.95 -12.56 -15.24
N LEU A 621 15.13 -13.43 -15.84
CA LEU A 621 13.75 -13.12 -16.19
C LEU A 621 12.92 -12.77 -14.94
N PHE A 622 13.00 -13.57 -13.87
CA PHE A 622 12.28 -13.30 -12.63
C PHE A 622 12.70 -11.99 -11.95
N ALA A 623 13.98 -11.65 -11.97
CA ALA A 623 14.50 -10.38 -11.47
C ALA A 623 13.92 -9.17 -12.23
N THR A 624 13.82 -9.32 -13.55
CA THR A 624 13.26 -8.29 -14.42
C THR A 624 11.77 -8.07 -14.17
N ILE A 625 10.99 -9.15 -14.08
CA ILE A 625 9.55 -9.09 -13.79
C ILE A 625 9.30 -8.41 -12.44
N SER A 626 10.10 -8.76 -11.42
CA SER A 626 10.04 -8.18 -10.08
C SER A 626 10.26 -6.66 -10.09
N THR A 627 11.34 -6.21 -10.74
CA THR A 627 11.69 -4.78 -10.84
C THR A 627 10.63 -4.01 -11.64
N ASN A 628 10.20 -4.54 -12.77
CA ASN A 628 9.24 -3.87 -13.65
C ASN A 628 7.84 -3.77 -13.05
N ALA A 629 7.46 -4.67 -12.13
CA ALA A 629 6.24 -4.50 -11.36
C ALA A 629 6.26 -3.18 -10.55
N GLY A 630 7.42 -2.79 -10.02
CA GLY A 630 7.64 -1.49 -9.36
C GLY A 630 7.50 -0.31 -10.32
N ASN A 631 8.14 -0.39 -11.50
CA ASN A 631 8.07 0.64 -12.53
C ASN A 631 6.64 0.89 -13.04
N ILE A 632 5.88 -0.18 -13.27
CA ILE A 632 4.46 -0.10 -13.66
C ILE A 632 3.62 0.53 -12.55
N TYR A 633 3.89 0.17 -11.28
CA TYR A 633 3.20 0.73 -10.13
C TYR A 633 3.47 2.23 -9.95
N ALA A 634 4.72 2.64 -10.07
CA ALA A 634 5.15 4.04 -10.03
C ALA A 634 4.47 4.86 -11.14
N SER A 635 4.42 4.32 -12.35
CA SER A 635 3.76 4.96 -13.50
C SER A 635 2.26 5.15 -13.24
N ALA A 636 1.58 4.12 -12.73
CA ALA A 636 0.17 4.20 -12.36
C ALA A 636 -0.08 5.29 -11.29
N LEU A 637 0.81 5.45 -10.31
CA LEU A 637 0.74 6.53 -9.32
C LEU A 637 0.96 7.91 -9.96
N GLY A 638 1.89 8.04 -10.90
CA GLY A 638 2.10 9.27 -11.68
C GLY A 638 0.81 9.76 -12.35
N ILE A 639 0.05 8.85 -12.97
CA ILE A 639 -1.24 9.16 -13.61
C ILE A 639 -2.21 9.76 -12.59
N THR A 640 -2.27 9.24 -11.36
CA THR A 640 -3.20 9.77 -10.34
C THR A 640 -2.90 11.22 -9.95
N ASN A 641 -1.63 11.65 -10.00
CA ASN A 641 -1.27 13.03 -9.68
C ASN A 641 -1.49 13.98 -10.87
N ILE A 642 -1.32 13.51 -12.11
CA ILE A 642 -1.59 14.30 -13.33
C ILE A 642 -3.10 14.45 -13.55
N ALA A 643 -3.78 13.31 -13.69
CA ALA A 643 -5.19 13.20 -14.03
C ALA A 643 -6.07 13.25 -12.77
N THR A 644 -5.96 14.36 -12.02
CA THR A 644 -6.55 14.47 -10.67
C THR A 644 -8.07 14.31 -10.62
N ARG A 645 -8.77 14.46 -11.75
CA ARG A 645 -10.22 14.30 -11.90
C ARG A 645 -10.66 12.87 -12.23
N TRP A 646 -9.73 12.00 -12.64
CA TRP A 646 -10.04 10.63 -13.00
C TRP A 646 -10.30 9.79 -11.74
N LYS A 647 -11.55 9.34 -11.55
CA LYS A 647 -11.95 8.43 -10.47
C LYS A 647 -11.78 6.96 -10.90
N VAL A 648 -10.60 6.61 -11.40
CA VAL A 648 -10.29 5.27 -11.90
C VAL A 648 -9.62 4.46 -10.79
N SER A 649 -9.99 3.19 -10.63
CA SER A 649 -9.37 2.32 -9.63
C SER A 649 -7.90 2.04 -9.95
N MET A 650 -7.06 1.88 -8.92
CA MET A 650 -5.63 1.61 -9.08
C MET A 650 -5.37 0.38 -9.97
N ARG A 651 -6.19 -0.67 -9.85
CA ARG A 651 -6.08 -1.88 -10.69
C ARG A 651 -6.23 -1.60 -12.18
N ARG A 652 -7.15 -0.70 -12.55
CA ARG A 652 -7.34 -0.28 -13.96
C ARG A 652 -6.18 0.59 -14.44
N LEU A 653 -5.62 1.44 -13.57
CA LEU A 653 -4.42 2.24 -13.90
C LEU A 653 -3.17 1.37 -14.07
N LEU A 654 -3.03 0.32 -13.25
CA LEU A 654 -1.96 -0.68 -13.40
C LEU A 654 -2.11 -1.46 -14.70
N LEU A 655 -3.33 -1.87 -15.05
CA LEU A 655 -3.61 -2.54 -16.33
C LEU A 655 -3.29 -1.62 -17.51
N LEU A 656 -3.76 -0.36 -17.47
CA LEU A 656 -3.43 0.65 -18.48
C LEU A 656 -1.92 0.83 -18.61
N SER A 657 -1.21 0.92 -17.48
CA SER A 657 0.24 1.06 -17.45
C SER A 657 0.95 -0.16 -18.05
N ALA A 658 0.48 -1.37 -17.75
CA ALA A 658 1.02 -2.60 -18.34
C ALA A 658 0.82 -2.65 -19.85
N VAL A 659 -0.34 -2.18 -20.35
CA VAL A 659 -0.62 -2.09 -21.80
C VAL A 659 0.26 -1.04 -22.48
N ILE A 660 0.49 0.12 -21.86
CA ILE A 660 1.35 1.18 -22.40
C ILE A 660 2.80 0.71 -22.58
N VAL A 661 3.30 -0.15 -21.69
CA VAL A 661 4.68 -0.66 -21.77
C VAL A 661 4.90 -1.52 -23.02
N VAL A 662 3.88 -2.22 -23.53
CA VAL A 662 4.01 -3.14 -24.67
C VAL A 662 4.60 -2.47 -25.93
N PRO A 663 3.99 -1.40 -26.50
CA PRO A 663 4.56 -0.73 -27.66
C PRO A 663 5.91 -0.07 -27.37
N LEU A 664 6.14 0.40 -26.15
CA LEU A 664 7.42 1.02 -25.76
C LEU A 664 8.56 0.00 -25.70
N ALA A 665 8.29 -1.22 -25.23
CA ALA A 665 9.25 -2.32 -25.18
C ALA A 665 9.65 -2.83 -26.58
N LEU A 666 8.88 -2.51 -27.62
CA LEU A 666 9.20 -2.83 -29.01
C LEU A 666 10.08 -1.77 -29.69
N LEU A 667 10.17 -0.54 -29.15
CA LEU A 667 10.96 0.55 -29.75
C LEU A 667 12.44 0.19 -29.95
N PRO A 668 13.14 -0.47 -29.00
CA PRO A 668 14.54 -0.79 -29.19
C PRO A 668 14.82 -1.78 -30.34
N LEU A 669 13.79 -2.44 -30.90
CA LEU A 669 13.96 -3.30 -32.08
C LEU A 669 14.35 -2.52 -33.35
N PHE A 670 14.09 -1.22 -33.38
CA PHE A 670 14.42 -0.33 -34.50
C PHE A 670 15.79 0.34 -34.34
N GLU A 671 16.47 0.13 -33.21
CA GLU A 671 17.74 0.76 -32.89
C GLU A 671 18.92 -0.11 -33.31
N THR A 672 19.86 0.47 -34.06
CA THR A 672 21.05 -0.25 -34.54
C THR A 672 22.19 -0.27 -33.52
N ASN A 673 22.18 0.61 -32.51
CA ASN A 673 23.18 0.66 -31.44
C ASN A 673 22.52 0.85 -30.06
N PHE A 674 22.13 -0.26 -29.44
CA PHE A 674 21.49 -0.27 -28.13
C PHE A 674 22.33 0.44 -27.04
N VAL A 675 23.66 0.30 -27.05
CA VAL A 675 24.53 0.90 -26.03
C VAL A 675 24.47 2.43 -26.09
N PHE A 676 24.52 3.00 -27.30
CA PHE A 676 24.35 4.43 -27.47
C PHE A 676 22.98 4.88 -26.97
N THR A 677 21.91 4.22 -27.40
CA THR A 677 20.53 4.57 -27.02
C THR A 677 20.33 4.45 -25.51
N TYR A 678 20.96 3.47 -24.86
CA TYR A 678 20.92 3.29 -23.42
C TYR A 678 21.65 4.40 -22.65
N ILE A 679 22.86 4.80 -23.10
CA ILE A 679 23.60 5.92 -22.50
C ILE A 679 22.84 7.24 -22.70
N PHE A 680 22.32 7.48 -23.90
CA PHE A 680 21.49 8.65 -24.19
C PHE A 680 20.23 8.69 -23.32
N PHE A 681 19.55 7.55 -23.15
CA PHE A 681 18.41 7.41 -22.26
C PHE A 681 18.79 7.79 -20.82
N LEU A 682 19.89 7.26 -20.28
CA LEU A 682 20.37 7.61 -18.94
C LEU A 682 20.70 9.09 -18.78
N ASP A 683 21.31 9.71 -19.80
CA ASP A 683 21.58 11.15 -19.79
C ASP A 683 20.32 12.00 -19.79
N PHE A 684 19.36 11.63 -20.64
CA PHE A 684 18.06 12.27 -20.70
C PHE A 684 17.38 12.21 -19.32
N LEU A 685 17.43 11.05 -18.69
CA LEU A 685 16.91 10.86 -17.33
C LEU A 685 17.67 11.74 -16.32
N GLY A 686 19.01 11.71 -16.35
CA GLY A 686 19.90 12.48 -15.49
C GLY A 686 19.58 13.98 -15.52
N ALA A 687 19.35 14.53 -16.71
CA ALA A 687 18.99 15.93 -16.90
C ALA A 687 17.72 16.37 -16.14
N ILE A 688 16.85 15.42 -15.81
CA ILE A 688 15.60 15.69 -15.11
C ILE A 688 15.69 15.31 -13.63
N VAL A 689 16.20 14.11 -13.31
CA VAL A 689 16.22 13.62 -11.92
C VAL A 689 17.21 14.38 -11.05
N VAL A 690 18.35 14.80 -11.61
CA VAL A 690 19.38 15.55 -10.88
C VAL A 690 18.81 16.86 -10.33
N PRO A 691 18.24 17.77 -11.14
CA PRO A 691 17.64 18.98 -10.59
C PRO A 691 16.41 18.70 -9.73
N LEU A 692 15.56 17.72 -10.09
CA LEU A 692 14.32 17.41 -9.37
C LEU A 692 14.57 16.97 -7.91
N TRP A 693 15.44 15.99 -7.71
CA TRP A 693 15.71 15.45 -6.38
C TRP A 693 16.59 16.36 -5.55
N THR A 694 17.55 17.04 -6.17
CA THR A 694 18.31 18.11 -5.51
C THR A 694 17.37 19.16 -4.94
N LEU A 695 16.45 19.68 -5.77
CA LEU A 695 15.47 20.68 -5.37
C LEU A 695 14.59 20.18 -4.22
N THR A 696 14.10 18.93 -4.31
CA THR A 696 13.25 18.32 -3.27
C THR A 696 13.97 18.18 -1.93
N LEU A 697 15.25 17.80 -1.94
CA LEU A 697 16.07 17.69 -0.73
C LEU A 697 16.39 19.06 -0.13
N VAL A 698 16.75 20.04 -0.97
CA VAL A 698 16.98 21.43 -0.55
C VAL A 698 15.69 22.01 0.06
N ASP A 699 14.53 21.72 -0.55
CA ASP A 699 13.24 22.15 -0.03
C ASP A 699 12.99 21.65 1.38
N TYR A 700 13.10 20.33 1.58
CA TYR A 700 12.83 19.72 2.87
C TYR A 700 13.87 20.11 3.93
N PHE A 701 15.16 19.94 3.64
CA PHE A 701 16.22 20.08 4.65
C PHE A 701 16.64 21.52 4.90
N LEU A 702 16.70 22.36 3.86
CA LEU A 702 17.29 23.70 3.97
C LEU A 702 16.24 24.81 3.96
N VAL A 703 15.25 24.76 3.07
CA VAL A 703 14.22 25.81 2.95
C VAL A 703 13.17 25.69 4.06
N LYS A 704 12.64 24.48 4.26
CA LYS A 704 11.57 24.20 5.23
C LYS A 704 12.04 23.55 6.52
N ALA A 705 13.36 23.36 6.69
CA ALA A 705 14.00 22.88 7.93
C ALA A 705 13.34 21.63 8.56
N ARG A 706 13.03 20.64 7.72
CA ARG A 706 12.36 19.36 8.05
C ARG A 706 10.92 19.50 8.56
N ARG A 707 10.28 20.65 8.34
CA ARG A 707 8.91 20.94 8.80
C ARG A 707 7.94 20.98 7.62
N TYR A 708 7.58 19.80 7.12
CA TYR A 708 6.42 19.70 6.25
C TYR A 708 5.14 19.62 7.10
N SER A 709 4.20 20.52 6.88
CA SER A 709 2.83 20.52 7.43
C SER A 709 2.02 19.29 6.98
N ASP A 710 1.07 18.86 7.80
CA ASP A 710 0.20 17.69 7.60
C ASP A 710 -0.86 17.91 6.50
N ASP A 711 -1.13 19.16 6.14
CA ASP A 711 -1.98 19.54 5.00
C ASP A 711 -1.28 19.42 3.63
N LEU A 712 -0.14 18.72 3.58
CA LEU A 712 0.53 18.21 2.37
C LEU A 712 -0.44 17.59 1.34
N PHE A 713 -1.55 17.05 1.84
CA PHE A 713 -2.52 16.31 1.07
C PHE A 713 -3.79 17.10 0.72
N ALA A 714 -3.93 18.33 1.23
CA ALA A 714 -5.09 19.19 1.00
C ALA A 714 -5.14 19.74 -0.44
N GLN A 715 -6.35 19.98 -0.96
CA GLN A 715 -6.54 20.36 -2.37
C GLN A 715 -6.58 21.87 -2.64
N GLN A 716 -7.08 22.70 -1.72
CA GLN A 716 -7.11 24.17 -1.85
C GLN A 716 -6.98 24.83 -0.47
N GLY A 717 -6.33 25.99 -0.40
CA GLY A 717 -6.20 26.79 0.83
C GLY A 717 -5.17 26.30 1.86
N GLY A 718 -4.50 25.18 1.59
CA GLY A 718 -3.41 24.67 2.44
C GLY A 718 -2.08 25.41 2.26
N HIS A 719 -1.10 25.12 3.12
CA HIS A 719 0.24 25.73 3.14
C HIS A 719 1.02 25.56 1.83
N TYR A 720 0.64 24.61 0.98
CA TYR A 720 1.30 24.32 -0.30
C TYR A 720 0.44 24.68 -1.51
N TRP A 721 -0.56 25.54 -1.33
CA TRP A 721 -1.34 26.04 -2.46
C TRP A 721 -0.55 27.06 -3.29
N TYR A 722 0.32 27.87 -2.67
CA TYR A 722 1.05 28.94 -3.35
C TYR A 722 0.12 29.86 -4.18
N ARG A 723 0.63 30.48 -5.25
CA ARG A 723 -0.15 31.36 -6.12
C ARG A 723 -0.86 30.51 -7.18
N GLY A 724 -2.15 30.27 -6.98
CA GLY A 724 -2.99 29.53 -7.95
C GLY A 724 -2.60 28.06 -8.12
N GLY A 725 -1.95 27.44 -7.13
CA GLY A 725 -1.49 26.06 -7.17
C GLY A 725 -0.02 25.87 -7.57
N TRP A 726 0.72 26.95 -7.85
CA TRP A 726 2.06 26.91 -8.43
C TRP A 726 3.11 27.62 -7.57
N ASN A 727 4.23 26.95 -7.31
CA ASN A 727 5.45 27.57 -6.83
C ASN A 727 6.42 27.81 -8.01
N TRP A 728 6.32 28.97 -8.64
CA TRP A 728 7.16 29.33 -9.80
C TRP A 728 8.66 29.28 -9.55
N PRO A 729 9.21 29.74 -8.41
CA PRO A 729 10.61 29.51 -8.07
C PRO A 729 11.08 28.06 -8.23
N ALA A 730 10.27 27.09 -7.78
CA ALA A 730 10.61 25.68 -7.94
C ALA A 730 10.56 25.23 -9.40
N VAL A 731 9.50 25.62 -10.13
CA VAL A 731 9.34 25.27 -11.55
C VAL A 731 10.46 25.82 -12.41
N VAL A 732 10.79 27.11 -12.24
CA VAL A 732 11.86 27.76 -13.01
C VAL A 732 13.22 27.17 -12.65
N THR A 733 13.46 26.85 -11.37
CA THR A 733 14.73 26.21 -10.97
C THR A 733 14.86 24.80 -11.55
N LEU A 734 13.78 24.02 -11.60
CA LEU A 734 13.77 22.72 -12.27
C LEU A 734 14.10 22.86 -13.76
N LEU A 735 13.40 23.75 -14.49
CA LEU A 735 13.59 23.93 -15.93
C LEU A 735 14.99 24.46 -16.27
N SER A 736 15.48 25.45 -15.52
CA SER A 736 16.83 26.00 -15.72
C SER A 736 17.93 25.02 -15.33
N GLY A 737 17.74 24.22 -14.28
CA GLY A 737 18.66 23.14 -13.92
C GLY A 737 18.70 22.04 -14.99
N THR A 738 17.55 21.65 -15.53
CA THR A 738 17.48 20.71 -16.66
C THR A 738 18.16 21.29 -17.90
N ALA A 739 17.92 22.55 -18.23
CA ALA A 739 18.59 23.21 -19.35
C ALA A 739 20.12 23.27 -19.16
N LEU A 740 20.59 23.60 -17.95
CA LEU A 740 22.02 23.62 -17.62
C LEU A 740 22.67 22.26 -17.82
N TYR A 741 22.04 21.18 -17.31
CA TYR A 741 22.53 19.82 -17.52
C TYR A 741 22.64 19.51 -19.01
N TRP A 742 21.59 19.80 -19.80
CA TRP A 742 21.57 19.57 -21.25
C TRP A 742 22.65 20.36 -21.99
N ILE A 743 22.83 21.64 -21.65
CA ILE A 743 23.84 22.51 -22.25
C ILE A 743 25.24 21.94 -22.00
N ILE A 744 25.55 21.50 -20.78
CA ILE A 744 26.85 20.89 -20.49
C ILE A 744 26.98 19.54 -21.20
N ALA A 745 25.98 18.67 -21.08
CA ALA A 745 26.04 17.30 -21.57
C ALA A 745 26.16 17.18 -23.09
N PHE A 746 25.52 18.09 -23.84
CA PHE A 746 25.42 18.02 -25.31
C PHE A 746 25.95 19.27 -26.03
N GLY A 747 25.88 20.44 -25.41
CA GLY A 747 26.39 21.69 -25.99
C GLY A 747 27.90 21.86 -25.83
N PHE A 748 28.49 21.31 -24.75
CA PHE A 748 29.92 21.40 -24.47
C PHE A 748 30.52 20.03 -24.06
N PRO A 749 30.63 19.06 -24.99
CA PRO A 749 31.12 17.71 -24.67
C PRO A 749 32.51 17.68 -23.99
N THR A 750 33.44 18.54 -24.42
CA THR A 750 34.77 18.67 -23.82
C THR A 750 34.73 19.19 -22.39
N LEU A 751 33.82 20.12 -22.09
CA LEU A 751 33.60 20.61 -20.72
C LEU A 751 33.05 19.49 -19.84
N ARG A 752 32.06 18.75 -20.34
CA ARG A 752 31.45 17.62 -19.65
C ARG A 752 32.49 16.57 -19.26
N GLU A 753 33.39 16.23 -20.17
CA GLU A 753 34.47 15.27 -19.93
C GLU A 753 35.45 15.69 -18.82
N THR A 754 35.42 16.97 -18.41
CA THR A 754 36.28 17.51 -17.35
C THR A 754 35.55 17.62 -16.02
N ILE A 755 34.32 18.14 -16.01
CA ILE A 755 33.65 18.57 -14.77
C ILE A 755 32.32 17.86 -14.47
N SER A 756 31.83 16.98 -15.35
CA SER A 756 30.51 16.37 -15.28
C SER A 756 29.36 17.37 -15.53
N ALA A 757 28.21 16.89 -15.97
CA ALA A 757 26.99 17.70 -16.10
C ALA A 757 26.19 17.74 -14.79
N ALA A 758 26.20 16.67 -14.01
CA ALA A 758 25.43 16.55 -12.78
C ALA A 758 25.93 17.47 -11.66
N LEU A 759 27.24 17.52 -11.38
CA LEU A 759 27.78 18.27 -10.24
C LEU A 759 27.53 19.79 -10.34
N PRO A 760 27.81 20.46 -11.48
CA PRO A 760 27.48 21.88 -11.64
C PRO A 760 25.97 22.14 -11.56
N THR A 761 25.15 21.22 -12.07
CA THR A 761 23.69 21.30 -12.00
C THR A 761 23.21 21.22 -10.55
N ILE A 762 23.76 20.31 -9.73
CA ILE A 762 23.44 20.19 -8.31
C ILE A 762 23.79 21.51 -7.60
N ALA A 763 25.00 22.02 -7.80
CA ALA A 763 25.44 23.28 -7.17
C ALA A 763 24.53 24.45 -7.55
N PHE A 764 24.20 24.58 -8.85
CA PHE A 764 23.28 25.59 -9.36
C PHE A 764 21.90 25.50 -8.69
N VAL A 765 21.28 24.31 -8.67
CA VAL A 765 19.95 24.11 -8.08
C VAL A 765 19.94 24.38 -6.59
N VAL A 766 20.99 23.95 -5.86
CA VAL A 766 21.15 24.24 -4.42
C VAL A 766 21.15 25.74 -4.19
N VAL A 767 22.00 26.49 -4.89
CA VAL A 767 22.14 27.94 -4.69
C VAL A 767 20.84 28.66 -5.08
N VAL A 768 20.36 28.45 -6.30
CA VAL A 768 19.20 29.17 -6.84
C VAL A 768 17.95 28.89 -6.03
N TYR A 769 17.64 27.61 -5.76
CA TYR A 769 16.42 27.27 -5.04
C TYR A 769 16.50 27.64 -3.56
N TYR A 770 17.67 27.52 -2.92
CA TYR A 770 17.81 27.91 -1.52
C TYR A 770 17.48 29.39 -1.31
N PHE A 771 18.07 30.30 -2.09
CA PHE A 771 17.82 31.74 -1.90
C PHE A 771 16.43 32.15 -2.39
N TRP A 772 16.06 31.76 -3.61
CA TRP A 772 14.80 32.19 -4.21
C TRP A 772 13.59 31.47 -3.60
N GLY A 773 13.68 30.14 -3.46
CA GLY A 773 12.64 29.31 -2.87
C GLY A 773 12.37 29.66 -1.39
N ARG A 774 13.41 29.95 -0.59
CA ARG A 774 13.23 30.41 0.80
C ARG A 774 12.56 31.77 0.88
N SER A 775 12.99 32.73 0.06
CA SER A 775 12.35 34.06 0.01
C SER A 775 10.87 33.95 -0.37
N ALA A 776 10.54 33.15 -1.39
CA ALA A 776 9.17 32.91 -1.82
C ALA A 776 8.33 32.19 -0.77
N TRP A 777 8.90 31.20 -0.08
CA TRP A 777 8.22 30.47 1.00
C TRP A 777 7.83 31.37 2.16
N VAL A 778 8.76 32.24 2.61
CA VAL A 778 8.49 33.20 3.69
C VAL A 778 7.36 34.15 3.29
N LYS A 779 7.43 34.73 2.09
CA LYS A 779 6.37 35.60 1.57
C LYS A 779 5.01 34.89 1.51
N HIS A 780 4.99 33.63 1.09
CA HIS A 780 3.76 32.84 1.02
C HIS A 780 3.14 32.59 2.39
N LEU A 781 3.95 32.23 3.40
CA LEU A 781 3.48 32.01 4.76
C LEU A 781 2.92 33.29 5.39
N THR A 782 3.56 34.44 5.16
CA THR A 782 3.07 35.74 5.64
C THR A 782 1.70 36.04 5.03
N ALA A 783 1.55 35.92 3.70
CA ALA A 783 0.29 36.15 3.02
C ALA A 783 -0.84 35.19 3.50
N LEU A 784 -0.51 33.92 3.77
CA LEU A 784 -1.48 32.96 4.32
C LEU A 784 -1.93 33.33 5.73
N ARG A 785 -1.03 33.86 6.57
CA ARG A 785 -1.38 34.32 7.93
C ARG A 785 -2.28 35.55 7.89
N GLU A 786 -1.95 36.52 7.03
CA GLU A 786 -2.77 37.72 6.81
C GLU A 786 -4.18 37.37 6.33
N ALA A 787 -4.29 36.47 5.34
CA ALA A 787 -5.59 36.02 4.84
C ALA A 787 -6.47 35.37 5.93
N ARG A 788 -5.86 34.53 6.79
CA ARG A 788 -6.59 33.88 7.90
C ARG A 788 -7.00 34.86 9.00
N LEU A 789 -6.23 35.92 9.23
CA LEU A 789 -6.59 36.97 10.19
C LEU A 789 -7.78 37.80 9.69
N VAL A 790 -7.84 38.08 8.39
CA VAL A 790 -8.99 38.75 7.75
C VAL A 790 -10.24 37.86 7.84
N GLU A 791 -10.14 36.57 7.54
CA GLU A 791 -11.26 35.62 7.69
C GLU A 791 -11.73 35.43 9.13
N ALA A 792 -10.86 35.64 10.13
CA ALA A 792 -11.22 35.50 11.55
C ALA A 792 -11.80 36.78 12.17
N SER A 793 -11.69 37.92 11.47
CA SER A 793 -12.13 39.25 11.95
C SER A 793 -13.38 39.78 11.25
N GLY A 794 -13.85 39.11 10.19
CA GLY A 794 -15.15 39.32 9.55
C GLY A 794 -16.08 38.15 9.79
#